data_AF-A0A7C1C7E1-F1
#
_entry.id   AF-A0A7C1C7E1-F1
#
_cell.length_a   1.000
_cell.length_b   1.000
_cell.length_c   1.000
_cell.angle_alpha   90.00
_cell.angle_beta   90.00
_cell.angle_gamma   90.00
#
_symmetry.space_group_name_H-M   'P 1'
#
loop_
_entity.id
_entity.type
_entity.pdbx_description
1 polymer ?
#
loop_
_entity_poly.entity_id
_entity_poly.type
_entity_poly.pdbx_seq_one_letter_code
_entity_poly.pdbx_strand_id
1 'polypeptide(L)'
;VLLANGNMIARGEMENGRHFATWHDPHKKPCYPFALVAGDLVYIADHFRCRSGRYVVLRIFVEKRNRDKCEHAMESLKKAMRWDEEVFGLEYDLDIFMIVAVDDFNMGAMENKGLNVFNSKFVLARPETATDSDYEGIEGVIAHEYFHNWTGDRVTCRDWFQLSLKEGLTVFRDQEFSADMTSRPVQRIRDVQIIRNFQFREDAGPMAHPVRPESYIEINNFYTLTVYDKGAEVVRMLHTLLGAAGFRRGMDLYFARHDGQAVTCDDFVAALADANGFEAGQFKLWYSQAGTPELEVHGEYDAGRREYRLTVSQTTPPTPGQQKKEPLLIPVAIGLLDSRGRDLPLRLAGNHEDAAETTKILRLPRQLETFVLQDVPERPVLSFLRNFSAPVKVGLDRPDEELAFLMARDPDAFNRWDAGQQLVLKYLLQQISLSRQGKTATVPDLFISSFRRVLLDEKADPAFLALALNLPLESWIGQQMETVDPLAIFAVRQLFRRQLRRQLRDELLAVYHRHGSQGPYRYSAVEAGRRSLKNICLAYLLVPEADGSLAAELLEIGRNQYDGSDNMTDTMAALAAVVNADRAAGDELLAHFYGQWRHDPLVVDKWFSLQATCTLPGTLGRVRELSRHPAFVLKNPNKVRALIGAFCSGNQVGFHAADGEGYAFLADYVIRLDPMNPQIAARLLTPLTTWRRYDQARQALMCKELERILAVDNLSGDVSEVAGKSLA
;
A
#
# COMPACT_ATOMS: atom_id res chain seq x y z
N VAL A 1 -30.29 13.28 -13.67
CA VAL A 1 -30.64 12.26 -12.66
C VAL A 1 -30.69 12.90 -11.28
N LEU A 2 -31.56 12.40 -10.38
CA LEU A 2 -31.63 12.77 -8.96
C LEU A 2 -31.57 11.49 -8.12
N LEU A 3 -30.47 11.25 -7.44
CA LEU A 3 -30.17 10.01 -6.70
C LEU A 3 -29.98 10.32 -5.21
N ALA A 4 -30.44 9.42 -4.35
CA ALA A 4 -30.15 9.39 -2.92
C ALA A 4 -30.12 7.93 -2.42
N ASN A 5 -29.80 7.71 -1.14
CA ASN A 5 -29.75 6.36 -0.56
C ASN A 5 -31.08 5.59 -0.66
N GLY A 6 -31.00 4.26 -0.71
CA GLY A 6 -32.16 3.36 -0.63
C GLY A 6 -32.88 3.20 -1.96
N ASN A 7 -34.22 3.08 -1.90
CA ASN A 7 -35.08 2.82 -3.04
C ASN A 7 -35.86 4.05 -3.48
N MET A 8 -35.96 4.30 -4.78
CA MET A 8 -36.79 5.38 -5.31
C MET A 8 -38.27 5.01 -5.21
N ILE A 9 -39.03 5.74 -4.39
CA ILE A 9 -40.45 5.48 -4.12
C ILE A 9 -41.39 6.42 -4.89
N ALA A 10 -40.91 7.57 -5.36
CA ALA A 10 -41.69 8.46 -6.22
C ALA A 10 -40.77 9.25 -7.17
N ARG A 11 -41.31 9.63 -8.32
CA ARG A 11 -40.71 10.60 -9.24
C ARG A 11 -41.80 11.34 -10.02
N GLY A 12 -41.55 12.56 -10.45
CA GLY A 12 -42.48 13.30 -11.28
C GLY A 12 -41.96 14.64 -11.74
N GLU A 13 -42.68 15.23 -12.69
CA GLU A 13 -42.43 16.58 -13.18
C GLU A 13 -43.06 17.62 -12.23
N MET A 14 -42.52 18.84 -12.27
CA MET A 14 -42.98 20.02 -11.55
C MET A 14 -43.09 21.20 -12.53
N GLU A 15 -43.73 22.28 -12.10
CA GLU A 15 -43.80 23.51 -12.90
C GLU A 15 -42.41 24.05 -13.27
N ASN A 16 -42.35 24.79 -14.37
CA ASN A 16 -41.14 25.46 -14.87
C ASN A 16 -39.99 24.49 -15.26
N GLY A 17 -40.31 23.30 -15.77
CA GLY A 17 -39.31 22.33 -16.25
C GLY A 17 -38.46 21.68 -15.15
N ARG A 18 -38.93 21.75 -13.90
CA ARG A 18 -38.33 21.07 -12.75
C ARG A 18 -38.89 19.66 -12.64
N HIS A 19 -38.19 18.77 -11.94
CA HIS A 19 -38.68 17.44 -11.58
C HIS A 19 -38.22 17.06 -10.19
N PHE A 20 -38.78 15.99 -9.62
CA PHE A 20 -38.42 15.46 -8.31
C PHE A 20 -38.23 13.94 -8.35
N ALA A 21 -37.46 13.43 -7.39
CA ALA A 21 -37.39 12.04 -7.03
C ALA A 21 -37.40 11.92 -5.49
N THR A 22 -38.17 10.98 -4.96
CA THR A 22 -38.25 10.68 -3.53
C THR A 22 -37.66 9.30 -3.29
N TRP A 23 -36.74 9.22 -2.35
CA TRP A 23 -36.01 8.00 -2.01
C TRP A 23 -36.28 7.63 -0.55
N HIS A 24 -36.34 6.32 -0.28
CA HIS A 24 -36.52 5.77 1.05
C HIS A 24 -35.54 4.63 1.28
N ASP A 25 -34.68 4.79 2.28
CA ASP A 25 -33.80 3.75 2.78
C ASP A 25 -34.43 3.14 4.04
N PRO A 26 -34.76 1.84 4.04
CA PRO A 26 -35.39 1.19 5.18
C PRO A 26 -34.44 0.99 6.37
N HIS A 27 -33.12 1.09 6.17
CA HIS A 27 -32.14 0.87 7.22
C HIS A 27 -31.86 2.16 7.97
N LYS A 28 -31.90 2.10 9.31
CA LYS A 28 -31.43 3.20 10.14
C LYS A 28 -29.93 3.35 9.94
N LYS A 29 -29.48 4.58 9.71
CA LYS A 29 -28.06 4.91 9.50
C LYS A 29 -27.71 6.24 10.17
N PRO A 30 -26.46 6.43 10.61
CA PRO A 30 -25.96 7.75 10.98
C PRO A 30 -25.97 8.70 9.77
N CYS A 31 -25.69 9.98 9.98
CA CYS A 31 -25.73 10.97 8.90
C CYS A 31 -24.53 10.88 7.94
N TYR A 32 -23.38 10.35 8.36
CA TYR A 32 -22.18 10.32 7.53
C TYR A 32 -22.31 9.49 6.23
N PRO A 33 -23.03 8.34 6.17
CA PRO A 33 -23.29 7.62 4.92
C PRO A 33 -24.46 8.19 4.10
N PHE A 34 -25.01 9.36 4.46
CA PHE A 34 -25.98 10.05 3.60
C PHE A 34 -25.31 10.50 2.29
N ALA A 35 -25.99 10.27 1.16
CA ALA A 35 -25.57 10.75 -0.15
C ALA A 35 -26.73 11.33 -0.94
N LEU A 36 -26.40 12.36 -1.74
CA LEU A 36 -27.26 12.94 -2.75
C LEU A 36 -26.42 13.28 -3.97
N VAL A 37 -26.89 12.85 -5.14
CA VAL A 37 -26.27 13.18 -6.43
C VAL A 37 -27.33 13.74 -7.38
N ALA A 38 -27.05 14.92 -7.94
CA ALA A 38 -27.86 15.54 -8.97
C ALA A 38 -26.96 15.99 -10.12
N GLY A 39 -27.28 15.58 -11.35
CA GLY A 39 -26.46 15.93 -12.52
C GLY A 39 -26.94 15.30 -13.83
N ASP A 40 -26.31 15.68 -14.94
CA ASP A 40 -26.51 15.05 -16.24
C ASP A 40 -25.56 13.85 -16.38
N LEU A 41 -26.03 12.70 -15.91
CA LEU A 41 -25.26 11.45 -15.90
C LEU A 41 -25.98 10.38 -16.71
N VAL A 42 -25.19 9.56 -17.38
CA VAL A 42 -25.63 8.29 -17.96
C VAL A 42 -25.23 7.16 -17.02
N TYR A 43 -25.75 5.96 -17.25
CA TYR A 43 -25.31 4.79 -16.51
C TYR A 43 -25.14 3.58 -17.41
N ILE A 44 -24.28 2.65 -16.97
CA ILE A 44 -24.38 1.25 -17.34
C ILE A 44 -25.16 0.51 -16.24
N ALA A 45 -25.88 -0.54 -16.63
CA ALA A 45 -26.65 -1.34 -15.71
C ALA A 45 -26.35 -2.82 -15.90
N ASP A 46 -26.38 -3.54 -14.79
CA ASP A 46 -26.38 -4.99 -14.78
C ASP A 46 -27.18 -5.46 -13.56
N HIS A 47 -27.04 -6.72 -13.20
CA HIS A 47 -27.74 -7.35 -12.10
C HIS A 47 -26.86 -8.37 -11.39
N PHE A 48 -27.20 -8.62 -10.13
CA PHE A 48 -26.64 -9.70 -9.34
C PHE A 48 -27.78 -10.48 -8.69
N ARG A 49 -27.67 -11.81 -8.69
CA ARG A 49 -28.62 -12.68 -7.98
C ARG A 49 -27.93 -13.24 -6.75
N CYS A 50 -28.39 -12.82 -5.58
CA CYS A 50 -27.89 -13.31 -4.31
C CYS A 50 -28.21 -14.79 -4.11
N ARG A 51 -27.49 -15.45 -3.20
CA ARG A 51 -27.70 -16.86 -2.84
C ARG A 51 -29.14 -17.19 -2.43
N SER A 52 -29.80 -16.29 -1.69
CA SER A 52 -31.21 -16.40 -1.28
C SER A 52 -32.20 -16.28 -2.45
N GLY A 53 -31.73 -15.85 -3.61
CA GLY A 53 -32.53 -15.58 -4.80
C GLY A 53 -32.96 -14.12 -4.96
N ARG A 54 -32.60 -13.22 -4.01
CA ARG A 54 -32.81 -11.77 -4.19
C ARG A 54 -32.13 -11.28 -5.46
N TYR A 55 -32.84 -10.46 -6.23
CA TYR A 55 -32.32 -9.84 -7.44
C TYR A 55 -31.97 -8.38 -7.17
N VAL A 56 -30.70 -8.03 -7.35
CA VAL A 56 -30.17 -6.69 -7.09
C VAL A 56 -29.85 -6.01 -8.42
N VAL A 57 -30.38 -4.82 -8.62
CA VAL A 57 -30.05 -3.98 -9.77
C VAL A 57 -28.74 -3.25 -9.51
N LEU A 58 -27.78 -3.33 -10.43
CA LEU A 58 -26.50 -2.63 -10.32
C LEU A 58 -26.48 -1.47 -11.31
N ARG A 59 -26.06 -0.27 -10.87
CA ARG A 59 -25.89 0.89 -11.76
C ARG A 59 -24.61 1.65 -11.44
N ILE A 60 -23.83 1.92 -12.48
CA ILE A 60 -22.65 2.81 -12.40
C ILE A 60 -22.96 4.05 -13.22
N PHE A 61 -23.10 5.19 -12.53
CA PHE A 61 -23.39 6.50 -13.11
C PHE A 61 -22.11 7.27 -13.36
N VAL A 62 -22.00 7.82 -14.57
CA VAL A 62 -20.85 8.58 -15.04
C VAL A 62 -21.28 9.69 -16.00
N GLU A 63 -20.39 10.64 -16.25
CA GLU A 63 -20.56 11.55 -17.38
C GLU A 63 -20.59 10.78 -18.72
N LYS A 64 -21.33 11.31 -19.70
CA LYS A 64 -21.54 10.66 -21.00
C LYS A 64 -20.24 10.21 -21.70
N ARG A 65 -19.15 10.98 -21.57
CA ARG A 65 -17.83 10.68 -22.14
C ARG A 65 -17.15 9.43 -21.58
N ASN A 66 -17.59 8.95 -20.42
CA ASN A 66 -16.93 7.89 -19.66
C ASN A 66 -17.71 6.57 -19.65
N ARG A 67 -18.86 6.50 -20.34
CA ARG A 67 -19.80 5.35 -20.28
C ARG A 67 -19.13 4.01 -20.58
N ASP A 68 -18.23 3.98 -21.54
CA ASP A 68 -17.48 2.84 -22.03
C ASP A 68 -16.18 2.57 -21.25
N LYS A 69 -16.02 3.15 -20.04
CA LYS A 69 -14.90 2.89 -19.12
C LYS A 69 -15.30 2.15 -17.84
N CYS A 70 -16.55 1.66 -17.75
CA CYS A 70 -17.13 1.20 -16.48
C CYS A 70 -17.22 -0.34 -16.34
N GLU A 71 -16.86 -1.09 -17.38
CA GLU A 71 -17.06 -2.54 -17.44
C GLU A 71 -16.29 -3.26 -16.32
N HIS A 72 -15.01 -2.94 -16.14
CA HIS A 72 -14.19 -3.54 -15.08
C HIS A 72 -14.74 -3.25 -13.67
N ALA A 73 -15.22 -2.03 -13.41
CA ALA A 73 -15.84 -1.70 -12.13
C ALA A 73 -17.13 -2.50 -11.87
N MET A 74 -17.95 -2.71 -12.91
CA MET A 74 -19.16 -3.54 -12.82
C MET A 74 -18.82 -5.01 -12.52
N GLU A 75 -17.82 -5.56 -13.21
CA GLU A 75 -17.35 -6.92 -12.93
C GLU A 75 -16.76 -7.06 -11.52
N SER A 76 -15.97 -6.07 -11.10
CA SER A 76 -15.38 -6.02 -9.75
C SER A 76 -16.47 -6.02 -8.66
N LEU A 77 -17.54 -5.23 -8.85
CA LEU A 77 -18.67 -5.21 -7.93
C LEU A 77 -19.33 -6.59 -7.82
N LYS A 78 -19.60 -7.26 -8.95
CA LYS A 78 -20.20 -8.60 -8.95
C LYS A 78 -19.29 -9.65 -8.29
N LYS A 79 -17.97 -9.55 -8.49
CA LYS A 79 -16.99 -10.41 -7.80
C LYS A 79 -17.00 -10.18 -6.30
N ALA A 80 -16.99 -8.93 -5.85
CA ALA A 80 -17.05 -8.58 -4.43
C ALA A 80 -18.34 -9.10 -3.77
N MET A 81 -19.49 -8.90 -4.42
CA MET A 81 -20.78 -9.44 -3.98
C MET A 81 -20.73 -10.96 -3.79
N ARG A 82 -20.22 -11.69 -4.78
CA ARG A 82 -20.10 -13.15 -4.72
C ARG A 82 -19.13 -13.62 -3.66
N TRP A 83 -17.97 -12.96 -3.55
CA TRP A 83 -16.94 -13.35 -2.61
C TRP A 83 -17.39 -13.16 -1.16
N ASP A 84 -18.10 -12.07 -0.85
CA ASP A 84 -18.61 -11.84 0.50
C ASP A 84 -19.67 -12.87 0.91
N GLU A 85 -20.50 -13.29 -0.05
CA GLU A 85 -21.42 -14.42 0.12
C GLU A 85 -20.67 -15.74 0.36
N GLU A 86 -19.58 -15.99 -0.38
CA GLU A 86 -18.78 -17.22 -0.30
C GLU A 86 -17.98 -17.33 1.00
N VAL A 87 -17.29 -16.25 1.39
CA VAL A 87 -16.33 -16.25 2.50
C VAL A 87 -17.00 -15.92 3.83
N PHE A 88 -17.86 -14.89 3.85
CA PHE A 88 -18.50 -14.40 5.08
C PHE A 88 -19.99 -14.73 5.17
N GLY A 89 -20.62 -15.24 4.10
CA GLY A 89 -22.06 -15.52 4.10
C GLY A 89 -22.93 -14.27 4.12
N LEU A 90 -22.41 -13.16 3.60
CA LEU A 90 -23.05 -11.85 3.67
C LEU A 90 -23.66 -11.48 2.33
N GLU A 91 -24.98 -11.39 2.27
CA GLU A 91 -25.71 -10.92 1.09
C GLU A 91 -25.96 -9.42 1.14
N TYR A 92 -26.14 -8.82 -0.05
CA TYR A 92 -26.61 -7.44 -0.15
C TYR A 92 -28.09 -7.31 0.28
N ASP A 93 -28.42 -6.18 0.90
CA ASP A 93 -29.64 -6.01 1.69
C ASP A 93 -30.63 -4.96 1.15
N LEU A 94 -30.35 -4.37 -0.01
CA LEU A 94 -31.25 -3.49 -0.76
C LEU A 94 -31.57 -4.04 -2.16
N ASP A 95 -32.43 -3.35 -2.91
CA ASP A 95 -32.88 -3.78 -4.25
C ASP A 95 -32.02 -3.19 -5.38
N ILE A 96 -31.26 -2.14 -5.08
CA ILE A 96 -30.39 -1.46 -6.02
C ILE A 96 -29.07 -1.06 -5.36
N PHE A 97 -27.95 -1.31 -6.05
CA PHE A 97 -26.63 -0.80 -5.71
C PHE A 97 -26.20 0.21 -6.75
N MET A 98 -25.92 1.45 -6.32
CA MET A 98 -25.50 2.52 -7.20
C MET A 98 -24.09 2.99 -6.88
N ILE A 99 -23.29 3.20 -7.91
CA ILE A 99 -21.97 3.83 -7.87
C ILE A 99 -22.03 5.09 -8.71
N VAL A 100 -21.48 6.20 -8.22
CA VAL A 100 -21.32 7.44 -8.98
C VAL A 100 -19.85 7.81 -9.04
N ALA A 101 -19.29 7.91 -10.25
CA ALA A 101 -17.92 8.38 -10.43
C ALA A 101 -17.87 9.91 -10.58
N VAL A 102 -17.03 10.58 -9.79
CA VAL A 102 -16.82 12.04 -9.81
C VAL A 102 -15.33 12.38 -9.94
N ASP A 103 -15.01 13.43 -10.71
CA ASP A 103 -13.62 13.82 -11.00
C ASP A 103 -12.97 14.64 -9.85
N ASP A 104 -13.79 15.28 -9.00
CA ASP A 104 -13.35 16.09 -7.86
C ASP A 104 -13.70 15.39 -6.54
N PHE A 105 -12.76 14.62 -5.98
CA PHE A 105 -12.97 13.90 -4.72
C PHE A 105 -11.69 13.84 -3.86
N ASN A 106 -11.81 14.26 -2.59
CA ASN A 106 -10.68 14.29 -1.65
C ASN A 106 -10.21 12.90 -1.20
N MET A 107 -11.13 11.95 -1.11
CA MET A 107 -10.85 10.56 -0.74
C MET A 107 -10.73 9.67 -1.99
N GLY A 108 -10.61 8.36 -1.77
CA GLY A 108 -10.69 7.37 -2.85
C GLY A 108 -12.13 7.10 -3.26
N ALA A 109 -12.96 6.66 -2.31
CA ALA A 109 -14.39 6.50 -2.48
C ALA A 109 -15.08 6.68 -1.11
N MET A 110 -16.39 6.47 -1.07
CA MET A 110 -17.21 6.61 0.13
C MET A 110 -18.38 5.62 0.08
N GLU A 111 -18.60 4.92 1.19
CA GLU A 111 -19.47 3.75 1.29
C GLU A 111 -20.97 4.08 1.44
N ASN A 112 -21.41 5.28 1.03
CA ASN A 112 -22.76 5.76 1.31
C ASN A 112 -23.83 4.69 0.94
N LYS A 113 -24.63 4.25 1.92
CA LYS A 113 -25.54 3.09 1.81
C LYS A 113 -26.36 3.07 0.51
N GLY A 114 -26.03 2.14 -0.38
CA GLY A 114 -26.69 1.94 -1.68
C GLY A 114 -26.46 3.01 -2.76
N LEU A 115 -25.67 4.05 -2.47
CA LEU A 115 -25.28 5.11 -3.41
C LEU A 115 -23.83 5.53 -3.17
N ASN A 116 -22.87 4.64 -3.42
CA ASN A 116 -21.46 4.98 -3.20
C ASN A 116 -20.99 6.07 -4.18
N VAL A 117 -20.13 6.96 -3.69
CA VAL A 117 -19.51 8.02 -4.49
C VAL A 117 -18.01 7.75 -4.58
N PHE A 118 -17.52 7.61 -5.81
CA PHE A 118 -16.14 7.24 -6.09
C PHE A 118 -15.41 8.38 -6.78
N ASN A 119 -14.14 8.59 -6.43
CA ASN A 119 -13.22 9.28 -7.31
C ASN A 119 -13.12 8.50 -8.63
N SER A 120 -13.22 9.19 -9.77
CA SER A 120 -13.23 8.56 -11.09
C SER A 120 -12.01 7.69 -11.37
N LYS A 121 -10.86 7.98 -10.72
CA LYS A 121 -9.66 7.13 -10.72
C LYS A 121 -9.95 5.67 -10.34
N PHE A 122 -10.92 5.42 -9.46
CA PHE A 122 -11.28 4.10 -8.93
C PHE A 122 -12.53 3.50 -9.58
N VAL A 123 -12.93 3.99 -10.77
CA VAL A 123 -14.03 3.41 -11.57
C VAL A 123 -13.66 3.26 -13.04
N LEU A 124 -12.97 4.26 -13.60
CA LEU A 124 -12.81 4.37 -15.06
C LEU A 124 -11.57 3.62 -15.54
N ALA A 125 -11.77 2.57 -16.32
CA ALA A 125 -10.69 1.81 -16.96
C ALA A 125 -10.98 1.42 -18.40
N ARG A 126 -9.93 1.50 -19.22
CA ARG A 126 -9.79 0.87 -20.54
C ARG A 126 -8.32 0.47 -20.75
N PRO A 127 -8.03 -0.50 -21.62
CA PRO A 127 -6.66 -0.92 -21.93
C PRO A 127 -5.73 0.26 -22.25
N GLU A 128 -6.22 1.24 -23.01
CA GLU A 128 -5.44 2.37 -23.49
C GLU A 128 -5.31 3.51 -22.47
N THR A 129 -6.05 3.49 -21.36
CA THR A 129 -6.07 4.59 -20.37
C THR A 129 -5.67 4.18 -18.97
N ALA A 130 -5.82 2.90 -18.62
CA ALA A 130 -5.59 2.35 -17.28
C ALA A 130 -4.49 1.29 -17.32
N THR A 131 -3.56 1.40 -16.39
CA THR A 131 -2.50 0.41 -16.14
C THR A 131 -3.06 -0.76 -15.32
N ASP A 132 -2.34 -1.88 -15.28
CA ASP A 132 -2.74 -3.04 -14.47
C ASP A 132 -2.91 -2.70 -12.99
N SER A 133 -2.07 -1.81 -12.45
CA SER A 133 -2.22 -1.30 -11.08
C SER A 133 -3.48 -0.44 -10.90
N ASP A 134 -3.97 0.23 -11.95
CA ASP A 134 -5.28 0.90 -11.88
C ASP A 134 -6.42 -0.11 -11.90
N TYR A 135 -6.35 -1.16 -12.72
CA TYR A 135 -7.33 -2.26 -12.71
C TYR A 135 -7.40 -2.94 -11.34
N GLU A 136 -6.25 -3.28 -10.76
CA GLU A 136 -6.15 -3.84 -9.40
C GLU A 136 -6.70 -2.86 -8.35
N GLY A 137 -6.33 -1.57 -8.45
CA GLY A 137 -6.83 -0.54 -7.53
C GLY A 137 -8.34 -0.31 -7.62
N ILE A 138 -8.92 -0.37 -8.83
CA ILE A 138 -10.37 -0.31 -9.03
C ILE A 138 -11.03 -1.54 -8.39
N GLU A 139 -10.50 -2.74 -8.63
CA GLU A 139 -11.08 -3.98 -8.10
C GLU A 139 -11.06 -3.99 -6.56
N GLY A 140 -9.94 -3.61 -5.95
CA GLY A 140 -9.79 -3.51 -4.50
C GLY A 140 -10.71 -2.45 -3.87
N VAL A 141 -10.75 -1.23 -4.41
CA VAL A 141 -11.57 -0.15 -3.83
C VAL A 141 -13.07 -0.39 -4.05
N ILE A 142 -13.48 -0.94 -5.19
CA ILE A 142 -14.89 -1.34 -5.40
C ILE A 142 -15.32 -2.38 -4.37
N ALA A 143 -14.46 -3.35 -4.08
CA ALA A 143 -14.72 -4.36 -3.07
C ALA A 143 -14.75 -3.77 -1.65
N HIS A 144 -13.81 -2.88 -1.32
CA HIS A 144 -13.76 -2.16 -0.05
C HIS A 144 -15.08 -1.46 0.27
N GLU A 145 -15.58 -0.62 -0.65
CA GLU A 145 -16.84 0.11 -0.43
C GLU A 145 -18.05 -0.84 -0.38
N TYR A 146 -18.04 -1.92 -1.16
CA TYR A 146 -19.09 -2.93 -1.08
C TYR A 146 -19.11 -3.63 0.29
N PHE A 147 -17.94 -3.99 0.82
CA PHE A 147 -17.81 -4.68 2.10
C PHE A 147 -18.25 -3.83 3.30
N HIS A 148 -18.06 -2.51 3.22
CA HIS A 148 -18.60 -1.58 4.20
C HIS A 148 -20.12 -1.66 4.37
N ASN A 149 -20.86 -2.20 3.39
CA ASN A 149 -22.29 -2.46 3.54
C ASN A 149 -22.62 -3.25 4.82
N TRP A 150 -21.72 -4.14 5.26
CA TRP A 150 -21.80 -4.86 6.53
C TRP A 150 -20.87 -4.28 7.59
N THR A 151 -19.59 -4.07 7.26
CA THR A 151 -18.56 -3.61 8.20
C THR A 151 -18.38 -2.09 8.14
N GLY A 152 -19.43 -1.35 8.46
CA GLY A 152 -19.43 0.12 8.45
C GLY A 152 -20.84 0.71 8.45
N ASP A 153 -21.73 0.11 7.65
CA ASP A 153 -23.12 0.55 7.52
C ASP A 153 -24.07 -0.21 8.44
N ARG A 154 -24.20 -1.54 8.27
CA ARG A 154 -25.11 -2.36 9.08
C ARG A 154 -24.66 -2.45 10.53
N VAL A 155 -23.36 -2.58 10.75
CA VAL A 155 -22.75 -2.33 12.05
C VAL A 155 -21.80 -1.14 11.90
N THR A 156 -22.11 -0.03 12.56
CA THR A 156 -21.40 1.24 12.40
C THR A 156 -20.63 1.65 13.66
N CYS A 157 -19.91 2.76 13.59
CA CYS A 157 -19.11 3.26 14.71
C CYS A 157 -19.96 4.03 15.72
N ARG A 158 -19.86 3.70 17.02
CA ARG A 158 -20.49 4.47 18.11
C ARG A 158 -20.02 5.92 18.15
N ASP A 159 -18.73 6.11 17.93
CA ASP A 159 -18.03 7.40 17.87
C ASP A 159 -16.81 7.27 16.95
N TRP A 160 -16.24 8.40 16.54
CA TRP A 160 -15.15 8.42 15.55
C TRP A 160 -13.81 7.88 16.06
N PHE A 161 -13.61 7.73 17.38
CA PHE A 161 -12.43 7.03 17.89
C PHE A 161 -12.44 5.56 17.47
N GLN A 162 -13.64 4.99 17.22
CA GLN A 162 -13.80 3.62 16.75
C GLN A 162 -13.55 3.45 15.25
N LEU A 163 -12.99 4.44 14.52
CA LEU A 163 -12.87 4.38 13.06
C LEU A 163 -12.21 3.08 12.56
N SER A 164 -11.17 2.59 13.25
CA SER A 164 -10.51 1.33 12.88
C SER A 164 -11.39 0.07 13.01
N LEU A 165 -12.52 0.14 13.74
CA LEU A 165 -13.53 -0.92 13.75
C LEU A 165 -14.03 -1.22 12.34
N LYS A 166 -14.39 -0.17 11.59
CA LYS A 166 -14.86 -0.31 10.22
C LYS A 166 -13.69 -0.36 9.25
N GLU A 167 -12.71 0.55 9.38
CA GLU A 167 -11.63 0.66 8.40
C GLU A 167 -10.65 -0.50 8.47
N GLY A 168 -10.15 -0.83 9.66
CA GLY A 168 -9.21 -1.94 9.80
C GLY A 168 -9.84 -3.27 9.39
N LEU A 169 -11.11 -3.50 9.73
CA LEU A 169 -11.83 -4.70 9.34
C LEU A 169 -12.15 -4.75 7.83
N THR A 170 -12.56 -3.64 7.23
CA THR A 170 -12.85 -3.59 5.80
C THR A 170 -11.58 -3.67 4.95
N VAL A 171 -10.47 -3.02 5.37
CA VAL A 171 -9.17 -3.19 4.72
C VAL A 171 -8.70 -4.63 4.79
N PHE A 172 -8.83 -5.31 5.95
CA PHE A 172 -8.55 -6.73 6.03
C PHE A 172 -9.37 -7.55 5.01
N ARG A 173 -10.66 -7.24 4.85
CA ARG A 173 -11.55 -7.93 3.91
C ARG A 173 -11.18 -7.66 2.45
N ASP A 174 -10.83 -6.43 2.08
CA ASP A 174 -10.38 -6.11 0.71
C ASP A 174 -9.02 -6.73 0.37
N GLN A 175 -8.12 -6.86 1.34
CA GLN A 175 -6.84 -7.54 1.18
C GLN A 175 -7.05 -9.04 0.96
N GLU A 176 -7.95 -9.67 1.72
CA GLU A 176 -8.30 -11.08 1.53
C GLU A 176 -8.99 -11.33 0.18
N PHE A 177 -9.91 -10.44 -0.22
CA PHE A 177 -10.53 -10.49 -1.54
C PHE A 177 -9.50 -10.36 -2.66
N SER A 178 -8.65 -9.35 -2.59
CA SER A 178 -7.62 -9.08 -3.61
C SER A 178 -6.62 -10.24 -3.71
N ALA A 179 -6.27 -10.86 -2.57
CA ALA A 179 -5.43 -12.04 -2.51
C ALA A 179 -6.06 -13.25 -3.22
N ASP A 180 -7.37 -13.43 -3.11
CA ASP A 180 -8.11 -14.52 -3.78
C ASP A 180 -8.35 -14.25 -5.27
N MET A 181 -8.48 -12.98 -5.68
CA MET A 181 -8.64 -12.60 -7.09
C MET A 181 -7.33 -12.61 -7.87
N THR A 182 -6.20 -12.42 -7.18
CA THR A 182 -4.88 -12.28 -7.79
C THR A 182 -3.88 -13.33 -7.29
N SER A 183 -2.76 -12.90 -6.71
CA SER A 183 -1.71 -13.75 -6.14
C SER A 183 -1.57 -13.40 -4.67
N ARG A 184 -2.00 -14.30 -3.80
CA ARG A 184 -1.97 -14.12 -2.34
C ARG A 184 -0.59 -13.72 -1.78
N PRO A 185 0.54 -14.34 -2.21
CA PRO A 185 1.86 -13.87 -1.81
C PRO A 185 2.18 -12.44 -2.26
N VAL A 186 1.81 -12.09 -3.49
CA VAL A 186 2.06 -10.76 -4.08
C VAL A 186 1.23 -9.70 -3.35
N GLN A 187 -0.05 -9.97 -3.09
CA GLN A 187 -0.91 -9.10 -2.30
C GLN A 187 -0.30 -8.87 -0.92
N ARG A 188 0.08 -9.95 -0.22
CA ARG A 188 0.69 -9.83 1.11
C ARG A 188 1.94 -8.97 1.11
N ILE A 189 2.85 -9.19 0.15
CA ILE A 189 4.08 -8.40 0.04
C ILE A 189 3.75 -6.91 -0.14
N ARG A 190 2.76 -6.57 -0.97
CA ARG A 190 2.33 -5.19 -1.20
C ARG A 190 1.73 -4.56 0.07
N ASP A 191 0.90 -5.28 0.81
CA ASP A 191 0.35 -4.83 2.09
C ASP A 191 1.47 -4.53 3.09
N VAL A 192 2.43 -5.45 3.21
CA VAL A 192 3.58 -5.28 4.12
C VAL A 192 4.50 -4.15 3.68
N GLN A 193 4.65 -3.91 2.37
CA GLN A 193 5.36 -2.74 1.87
C GLN A 193 4.69 -1.44 2.31
N ILE A 194 3.35 -1.35 2.35
CA ILE A 194 2.66 -0.18 2.88
C ILE A 194 3.02 0.02 4.36
N ILE A 195 2.94 -1.05 5.15
CA ILE A 195 3.27 -1.01 6.57
C ILE A 195 4.71 -0.55 6.80
N ARG A 196 5.69 -1.22 6.20
CA ARG A 196 7.12 -0.97 6.44
C ARG A 196 7.62 0.33 5.84
N ASN A 197 7.13 0.73 4.67
CA ASN A 197 7.64 1.92 3.98
C ASN A 197 6.99 3.21 4.49
N PHE A 198 5.76 3.13 5.02
CA PHE A 198 4.99 4.34 5.35
C PHE A 198 4.39 4.30 6.75
N GLN A 199 3.70 3.23 7.15
CA GLN A 199 3.00 3.19 8.44
C GLN A 199 3.99 3.19 9.63
N PHE A 200 5.07 2.42 9.57
CA PHE A 200 6.11 2.43 10.63
C PHE A 200 6.74 3.81 10.83
N ARG A 201 6.83 4.61 9.77
CA ARG A 201 7.32 5.99 9.85
C ARG A 201 6.31 6.89 10.55
N GLU A 202 5.01 6.70 10.31
CA GLU A 202 3.94 7.41 11.00
C GLU A 202 3.93 7.06 12.51
N ASP A 203 4.05 5.78 12.85
CA ASP A 203 4.10 5.26 14.22
C ASP A 203 5.34 5.70 15.02
N ALA A 204 6.41 6.07 14.33
CA ALA A 204 7.63 6.62 14.92
C ALA A 204 7.66 8.17 14.90
N GLY A 205 6.65 8.79 14.29
CA GLY A 205 6.60 10.23 14.05
C GLY A 205 5.86 11.02 15.13
N PRO A 206 5.81 12.36 14.99
CA PRO A 206 5.08 13.24 15.90
C PRO A 206 3.56 13.00 15.90
N MET A 207 3.05 12.38 14.83
CA MET A 207 1.64 12.03 14.66
C MET A 207 1.30 10.62 15.15
N ALA A 208 2.21 9.91 15.81
CA ALA A 208 1.97 8.54 16.28
C ALA A 208 0.73 8.48 17.19
N HIS A 209 -0.17 7.55 16.89
CA HIS A 209 -1.38 7.29 17.66
C HIS A 209 -1.71 5.79 17.62
N PRO A 210 -2.45 5.22 18.59
CA PRO A 210 -2.92 3.85 18.49
C PRO A 210 -4.00 3.71 17.41
N VAL A 211 -4.31 2.49 16.97
CA VAL A 211 -5.36 2.25 15.94
C VAL A 211 -6.75 2.72 16.39
N ARG A 212 -6.99 2.82 17.71
CA ARG A 212 -8.13 3.54 18.32
C ARG A 212 -7.60 4.79 19.04
N PRO A 213 -7.55 5.96 18.38
CA PRO A 213 -6.98 7.18 18.95
C PRO A 213 -7.61 7.58 20.30
N GLU A 214 -6.83 8.24 21.16
CA GLU A 214 -7.32 8.74 22.46
C GLU A 214 -7.85 10.18 22.39
N SER A 215 -7.40 10.96 21.40
CA SER A 215 -7.78 12.36 21.19
C SER A 215 -7.52 12.80 19.75
N TYR A 216 -8.29 13.76 19.24
CA TYR A 216 -8.06 14.42 17.95
C TYR A 216 -8.48 15.89 18.01
N ILE A 217 -7.90 16.74 17.17
CA ILE A 217 -8.43 18.10 16.89
C ILE A 217 -9.37 17.99 15.69
N GLU A 218 -8.86 17.51 14.55
CA GLU A 218 -9.65 17.29 13.34
C GLU A 218 -9.74 15.79 13.00
N ILE A 219 -10.97 15.26 12.88
CA ILE A 219 -11.15 13.82 12.59
C ILE A 219 -10.62 13.42 11.21
N ASN A 220 -10.61 14.36 10.25
CA ASN A 220 -10.09 14.15 8.91
C ASN A 220 -8.60 13.79 8.89
N ASN A 221 -7.85 14.20 9.91
CA ASN A 221 -6.43 13.87 10.08
C ASN A 221 -6.19 12.43 10.54
N PHE A 222 -7.23 11.69 10.97
CA PHE A 222 -7.14 10.32 11.47
C PHE A 222 -7.55 9.25 10.44
N TYR A 223 -7.79 9.66 9.19
CA TYR A 223 -7.83 8.77 8.04
C TYR A 223 -6.39 8.41 7.62
N THR A 224 -5.71 7.66 8.49
CA THR A 224 -4.26 7.38 8.43
C THR A 224 -3.97 5.91 8.15
N LEU A 225 -2.72 5.63 7.77
CA LEU A 225 -2.23 4.26 7.59
C LEU A 225 -2.30 3.44 8.88
N THR A 226 -2.21 4.11 10.03
CA THR A 226 -2.36 3.45 11.32
C THR A 226 -3.81 2.98 11.58
N VAL A 227 -4.83 3.79 11.25
CA VAL A 227 -6.23 3.37 11.41
C VAL A 227 -6.62 2.28 10.40
N TYR A 228 -6.16 2.42 9.16
CA TYR A 228 -6.49 1.55 8.03
C TYR A 228 -5.59 0.30 8.01
N ASP A 229 -4.35 0.44 7.56
CA ASP A 229 -3.45 -0.69 7.30
C ASP A 229 -2.98 -1.39 8.57
N LYS A 230 -2.53 -0.65 9.60
CA LYS A 230 -2.18 -1.30 10.88
C LYS A 230 -3.43 -1.85 11.57
N GLY A 231 -4.59 -1.21 11.42
CA GLY A 231 -5.88 -1.75 11.84
C GLY A 231 -6.17 -3.12 11.22
N ALA A 232 -5.94 -3.27 9.92
CA ALA A 232 -6.07 -4.54 9.21
C ALA A 232 -5.07 -5.58 9.71
N GLU A 233 -3.84 -5.19 10.03
CA GLU A 233 -2.86 -6.10 10.64
C GLU A 233 -3.29 -6.57 12.05
N VAL A 234 -3.95 -5.72 12.85
CA VAL A 234 -4.55 -6.13 14.13
C VAL A 234 -5.67 -7.15 13.92
N VAL A 235 -6.55 -6.93 12.94
CA VAL A 235 -7.59 -7.91 12.57
C VAL A 235 -6.96 -9.23 12.06
N ARG A 236 -5.91 -9.13 11.24
CA ARG A 236 -5.15 -10.28 10.71
C ARG A 236 -4.45 -11.08 11.82
N MET A 237 -3.97 -10.43 12.88
CA MET A 237 -3.44 -11.12 14.05
C MET A 237 -4.53 -11.92 14.79
N LEU A 238 -5.74 -11.38 14.93
CA LEU A 238 -6.88 -12.15 15.46
C LEU A 238 -7.21 -13.34 14.55
N HIS A 239 -7.25 -13.13 13.23
CA HIS A 239 -7.43 -14.21 12.27
C HIS A 239 -6.34 -15.29 12.40
N THR A 240 -5.08 -14.89 12.62
CA THR A 240 -3.94 -15.80 12.81
C THR A 240 -4.05 -16.59 14.11
N LEU A 241 -4.46 -15.95 15.22
CA LEU A 241 -4.59 -16.59 16.53
C LEU A 241 -5.77 -17.56 16.62
N LEU A 242 -6.87 -17.24 15.93
CA LEU A 242 -8.13 -18.01 15.97
C LEU A 242 -8.23 -19.04 14.83
N GLY A 243 -7.42 -18.87 13.77
CA GLY A 243 -7.56 -19.58 12.51
C GLY A 243 -8.81 -19.15 11.73
N ALA A 244 -8.87 -19.50 10.44
CA ALA A 244 -9.96 -19.08 9.55
C ALA A 244 -11.35 -19.49 10.07
N ALA A 245 -11.49 -20.73 10.55
CA ALA A 245 -12.76 -21.22 11.08
C ALA A 245 -13.17 -20.50 12.38
N GLY A 246 -12.21 -20.18 13.26
CA GLY A 246 -12.50 -19.46 14.50
C GLY A 246 -12.84 -17.99 14.26
N PHE A 247 -12.09 -17.34 13.37
CA PHE A 247 -12.40 -15.98 12.93
C PHE A 247 -13.78 -15.90 12.30
N ARG A 248 -14.14 -16.84 11.42
CA ARG A 248 -15.47 -16.90 10.79
C ARG A 248 -16.60 -17.00 11.83
N ARG A 249 -16.49 -17.90 12.82
CA ARG A 249 -17.47 -17.98 13.91
C ARG A 249 -17.58 -16.68 14.70
N GLY A 250 -16.45 -16.00 14.94
CA GLY A 250 -16.42 -14.69 15.60
C GLY A 250 -17.16 -13.62 14.81
N MET A 251 -16.96 -13.58 13.49
CA MET A 251 -17.67 -12.66 12.59
C MET A 251 -19.18 -12.95 12.58
N ASP A 252 -19.59 -14.21 12.50
CA ASP A 252 -21.01 -14.60 12.55
C ASP A 252 -21.65 -14.12 13.86
N LEU A 253 -20.97 -14.29 15.00
CA LEU A 253 -21.45 -13.82 16.30
C LEU A 253 -21.48 -12.29 16.40
N TYR A 254 -20.49 -11.60 15.83
CA TYR A 254 -20.43 -10.14 15.80
C TYR A 254 -21.65 -9.56 15.10
N PHE A 255 -21.98 -10.04 13.89
CA PHE A 255 -23.17 -9.58 13.17
C PHE A 255 -24.46 -9.99 13.87
N ALA A 256 -24.55 -11.21 14.41
CA ALA A 256 -25.73 -11.66 15.14
C ALA A 256 -26.06 -10.78 16.37
N ARG A 257 -25.04 -10.18 17.00
CA ARG A 257 -25.21 -9.31 18.18
C ARG A 257 -25.48 -7.85 17.82
N HIS A 258 -24.84 -7.35 16.78
CA HIS A 258 -24.64 -5.91 16.59
C HIS A 258 -25.25 -5.34 15.31
N ASP A 259 -25.89 -6.16 14.47
CA ASP A 259 -26.62 -5.68 13.30
C ASP A 259 -27.64 -4.57 13.65
N GLY A 260 -27.58 -3.46 12.91
CA GLY A 260 -28.39 -2.26 13.11
C GLY A 260 -27.92 -1.34 14.25
N GLN A 261 -26.71 -1.54 14.78
CA GLN A 261 -26.18 -0.79 15.93
C GLN A 261 -24.90 -0.03 15.60
N ALA A 262 -24.62 1.00 16.41
CA ALA A 262 -23.35 1.70 16.44
C ALA A 262 -22.53 1.19 17.64
N VAL A 263 -21.39 0.55 17.39
CA VAL A 263 -20.62 -0.23 18.39
C VAL A 263 -19.14 0.18 18.45
N THR A 264 -18.35 -0.51 19.26
CA THR A 264 -16.94 -0.20 19.53
C THR A 264 -15.99 -1.31 19.09
N CYS A 265 -14.68 -1.00 19.02
CA CYS A 265 -13.65 -2.03 18.81
C CYS A 265 -13.69 -3.13 19.89
N ASP A 266 -14.08 -2.79 21.12
CA ASP A 266 -14.19 -3.76 22.21
C ASP A 266 -15.31 -4.78 21.99
N ASP A 267 -16.43 -4.35 21.38
CA ASP A 267 -17.56 -5.23 21.06
C ASP A 267 -17.16 -6.25 19.99
N PHE A 268 -16.41 -5.82 18.97
CA PHE A 268 -15.85 -6.71 17.94
C PHE A 268 -14.91 -7.76 18.56
N VAL A 269 -13.93 -7.33 19.35
CA VAL A 269 -12.99 -8.25 20.01
C VAL A 269 -13.72 -9.19 20.96
N ALA A 270 -14.75 -8.73 21.68
CA ALA A 270 -15.56 -9.56 22.57
C ALA A 270 -16.34 -10.64 21.81
N ALA A 271 -16.93 -10.32 20.66
CA ALA A 271 -17.60 -11.33 19.82
C ALA A 271 -16.63 -12.41 19.32
N LEU A 272 -15.43 -12.02 18.89
CA LEU A 272 -14.39 -12.96 18.48
C LEU A 272 -13.89 -13.82 19.64
N ALA A 273 -13.72 -13.23 20.82
CA ALA A 273 -13.33 -13.92 22.04
C ALA A 273 -14.38 -14.97 22.46
N ASP A 274 -15.64 -14.55 22.58
CA ASP A 274 -16.75 -15.40 23.05
C ASP A 274 -17.01 -16.59 22.12
N ALA A 275 -16.92 -16.38 20.80
CA ALA A 275 -17.13 -17.43 19.80
C ALA A 275 -16.03 -18.52 19.81
N ASN A 276 -14.91 -18.27 20.49
CA ASN A 276 -13.71 -19.12 20.44
C ASN A 276 -13.14 -19.48 21.82
N GLY A 277 -13.71 -18.98 22.92
CA GLY A 277 -13.11 -19.11 24.25
C GLY A 277 -11.70 -18.51 24.33
N PHE A 278 -11.46 -17.40 23.61
CA PHE A 278 -10.15 -16.77 23.53
C PHE A 278 -10.01 -15.64 24.55
N GLU A 279 -8.97 -15.70 25.39
CA GLU A 279 -8.64 -14.67 26.37
C GLU A 279 -8.04 -13.42 25.70
N ALA A 280 -8.90 -12.47 25.33
CA ALA A 280 -8.50 -11.29 24.57
C ALA A 280 -7.95 -10.12 25.42
N GLY A 281 -7.91 -10.25 26.75
CA GLY A 281 -7.57 -9.14 27.67
C GLY A 281 -6.26 -8.44 27.31
N GLN A 282 -5.17 -9.20 27.15
CA GLN A 282 -3.87 -8.64 26.75
C GLN A 282 -3.86 -8.19 25.28
N PHE A 283 -4.59 -8.86 24.39
CA PHE A 283 -4.63 -8.51 22.97
C PHE A 283 -5.19 -7.09 22.75
N LYS A 284 -6.11 -6.64 23.60
CA LYS A 284 -6.70 -5.29 23.53
C LYS A 284 -5.68 -4.16 23.62
N LEU A 285 -4.47 -4.41 24.13
CA LEU A 285 -3.39 -3.41 24.13
C LEU A 285 -3.01 -2.95 22.71
N TRP A 286 -3.22 -3.76 21.67
CA TRP A 286 -3.03 -3.36 20.27
C TRP A 286 -3.94 -2.20 19.85
N TYR A 287 -5.10 -2.04 20.49
CA TYR A 287 -6.02 -0.93 20.24
C TYR A 287 -5.67 0.35 20.98
N SER A 288 -4.90 0.27 22.07
CA SER A 288 -4.59 1.44 22.93
C SER A 288 -3.12 1.86 22.91
N GLN A 289 -2.20 1.04 22.40
CA GLN A 289 -0.77 1.34 22.40
C GLN A 289 -0.26 1.72 20.99
N ALA A 290 0.24 2.95 20.85
CA ALA A 290 0.88 3.44 19.63
C ALA A 290 2.31 2.89 19.48
N GLY A 291 2.89 3.07 18.29
CA GLY A 291 4.27 2.68 18.01
C GLY A 291 4.40 1.26 17.48
N THR A 292 5.59 0.97 16.97
CA THR A 292 5.93 -0.32 16.35
C THR A 292 6.76 -1.15 17.32
N PRO A 293 6.30 -2.36 17.72
CA PRO A 293 7.10 -3.24 18.55
C PRO A 293 8.36 -3.74 17.83
N GLU A 294 9.43 -3.95 18.59
CA GLU A 294 10.72 -4.43 18.12
C GLU A 294 11.02 -5.76 18.80
N LEU A 295 11.35 -6.78 17.99
CA LEU A 295 11.68 -8.12 18.45
C LEU A 295 13.17 -8.38 18.30
N GLU A 296 13.85 -8.78 19.38
CA GLU A 296 15.21 -9.34 19.31
C GLU A 296 15.14 -10.86 19.37
N VAL A 297 15.74 -11.53 18.39
CA VAL A 297 15.57 -12.96 18.16
C VAL A 297 16.93 -13.67 18.21
N HIS A 298 17.02 -14.70 19.05
CA HIS A 298 18.21 -15.54 19.16
C HIS A 298 17.85 -17.03 19.04
N GLY A 299 18.53 -17.72 18.14
CA GLY A 299 18.33 -19.14 17.88
C GLY A 299 19.57 -19.97 18.15
N GLU A 300 19.42 -21.06 18.90
CA GLU A 300 20.51 -21.98 19.24
C GLU A 300 20.09 -23.42 18.92
N TYR A 301 20.95 -24.19 18.23
CA TYR A 301 20.71 -25.60 17.94
C TYR A 301 21.65 -26.49 18.76
N ASP A 302 21.08 -27.39 19.55
CA ASP A 302 21.78 -28.44 20.27
C ASP A 302 21.68 -29.75 19.49
N ALA A 303 22.77 -30.14 18.83
CA ALA A 303 22.83 -31.38 18.04
C ALA A 303 22.76 -32.65 18.91
N GLY A 304 23.24 -32.61 20.16
CA GLY A 304 23.21 -33.75 21.07
C GLY A 304 21.80 -34.06 21.55
N ARG A 305 21.00 -33.01 21.74
CA ARG A 305 19.59 -33.11 22.14
C ARG A 305 18.60 -33.09 20.98
N ARG A 306 19.06 -32.73 19.77
CA ARG A 306 18.20 -32.51 18.60
C ARG A 306 17.10 -31.47 18.89
N GLU A 307 17.51 -30.40 19.57
CA GLU A 307 16.63 -29.32 20.01
C GLU A 307 17.05 -28.00 19.37
N TYR A 308 16.07 -27.22 18.92
CA TYR A 308 16.26 -25.82 18.52
C TYR A 308 15.59 -24.91 19.54
N ARG A 309 16.38 -24.08 20.21
CA ARG A 309 15.94 -23.12 21.22
C ARG A 309 15.84 -21.74 20.59
N LEU A 310 14.63 -21.18 20.59
CA LEU A 310 14.32 -19.85 20.08
C LEU A 310 13.98 -18.93 21.25
N THR A 311 14.85 -17.97 21.54
CA THR A 311 14.60 -16.92 22.54
C THR A 311 14.21 -15.65 21.82
N VAL A 312 13.05 -15.10 22.19
CA VAL A 312 12.50 -13.87 21.59
C VAL A 312 12.22 -12.88 22.71
N SER A 313 12.72 -11.67 22.57
CA SER A 313 12.32 -10.55 23.42
C SER A 313 11.54 -9.50 22.64
N GLN A 314 10.60 -8.83 23.30
CA GLN A 314 9.82 -7.73 22.71
C GLN A 314 9.99 -6.45 23.52
N THR A 315 10.08 -5.34 22.81
CA THR A 315 9.98 -3.99 23.38
C THR A 315 9.16 -3.11 22.45
N THR A 316 8.67 -1.98 22.94
CA THR A 316 8.07 -0.94 22.09
C THR A 316 8.65 0.40 22.54
N PRO A 317 9.25 1.19 21.64
CA PRO A 317 9.77 2.51 22.01
C PRO A 317 8.66 3.45 22.50
N PRO A 318 8.97 4.40 23.41
CA PRO A 318 8.06 5.48 23.78
C PRO A 318 7.56 6.26 22.56
N THR A 319 6.31 6.72 22.61
CA THR A 319 5.72 7.62 21.61
C THR A 319 5.19 8.88 22.29
N PRO A 320 4.91 9.97 21.55
CA PRO A 320 4.21 11.13 22.11
C PRO A 320 2.97 10.72 22.91
N GLY A 321 2.82 11.24 24.13
CA GLY A 321 1.72 10.89 25.04
C GLY A 321 1.82 9.53 25.75
N GLN A 322 2.67 8.61 25.28
CA GLN A 322 2.77 7.24 25.84
C GLN A 322 4.24 6.87 26.13
N GLN A 323 4.73 7.28 27.31
CA GLN A 323 6.12 7.04 27.73
C GLN A 323 6.39 5.61 28.23
N LYS A 324 5.37 4.96 28.78
CA LYS A 324 5.45 3.58 29.25
C LYS A 324 4.74 2.67 28.25
N LYS A 325 5.35 1.53 27.97
CA LYS A 325 4.85 0.54 27.03
C LYS A 325 4.76 -0.83 27.69
N GLU A 326 3.66 -1.52 27.50
CA GLU A 326 3.36 -2.85 28.06
C GLU A 326 3.62 -3.93 26.99
N PRO A 327 4.11 -5.13 27.36
CA PRO A 327 4.23 -6.26 26.44
C PRO A 327 2.89 -6.60 25.78
N LEU A 328 2.91 -6.74 24.46
CA LEU A 328 1.76 -7.13 23.65
C LEU A 328 1.65 -8.66 23.58
N LEU A 329 0.45 -9.16 23.27
CA LEU A 329 0.30 -10.54 22.80
C LEU A 329 0.61 -10.58 21.30
N ILE A 330 1.81 -11.04 20.94
CA ILE A 330 2.29 -11.06 19.55
C ILE A 330 2.22 -12.51 19.00
N PRO A 331 1.43 -12.78 17.94
CA PRO A 331 1.50 -14.06 17.23
C PRO A 331 2.73 -14.08 16.30
N VAL A 332 3.60 -15.06 16.49
CA VAL A 332 4.83 -15.24 15.71
C VAL A 332 4.77 -16.55 14.94
N ALA A 333 4.53 -16.48 13.63
CA ALA A 333 4.57 -17.64 12.75
C ALA A 333 6.03 -18.00 12.43
N ILE A 334 6.42 -19.24 12.68
CA ILE A 334 7.78 -19.73 12.41
C ILE A 334 7.78 -21.04 11.62
N GLY A 335 8.88 -21.28 10.90
CA GLY A 335 9.26 -22.59 10.38
C GLY A 335 10.76 -22.83 10.50
N LEU A 336 11.16 -24.10 10.41
CA LEU A 336 12.56 -24.52 10.39
C LEU A 336 12.82 -25.21 9.06
N LEU A 337 13.89 -24.83 8.37
CA LEU A 337 14.28 -25.38 7.08
C LEU A 337 15.50 -26.27 7.23
N ASP A 338 15.49 -27.39 6.52
CA ASP A 338 16.65 -28.24 6.33
C ASP A 338 17.68 -27.58 5.39
N SER A 339 18.86 -28.20 5.27
CA SER A 339 19.95 -27.76 4.39
C SER A 339 19.59 -27.65 2.90
N ARG A 340 18.44 -28.18 2.48
CA ARG A 340 17.91 -28.12 1.11
C ARG A 340 16.77 -27.10 0.95
N GLY A 341 16.35 -26.46 2.04
CA GLY A 341 15.26 -25.49 2.08
C GLY A 341 13.89 -26.12 2.24
N ARG A 342 13.81 -27.40 2.64
CA ARG A 342 12.54 -28.07 2.90
C ARG A 342 12.12 -27.82 4.34
N ASP A 343 10.84 -27.58 4.53
CA ASP A 343 10.23 -27.47 5.85
C ASP A 343 10.48 -28.74 6.70
N LEU A 344 10.91 -28.54 7.93
CA LEU A 344 10.98 -29.55 8.97
C LEU A 344 9.67 -29.57 9.78
N PRO A 345 9.17 -30.75 10.17
CA PRO A 345 8.10 -30.85 11.14
C PRO A 345 8.45 -30.14 12.46
N LEU A 346 7.51 -29.38 13.00
CA LEU A 346 7.70 -28.60 14.22
C LEU A 346 6.99 -29.25 15.40
N ARG A 347 7.73 -29.51 16.46
CA ARG A 347 7.19 -30.00 17.73
C ARG A 347 7.65 -29.15 18.89
N LEU A 348 6.73 -28.42 19.50
CA LEU A 348 7.03 -27.58 20.66
C LEU A 348 7.07 -28.44 21.93
N ALA A 349 8.13 -28.29 22.74
CA ALA A 349 8.26 -29.00 24.00
C ALA A 349 7.04 -28.70 24.92
N GLY A 350 6.47 -29.75 25.51
CA GLY A 350 5.30 -29.64 26.39
C GLY A 350 3.94 -29.76 25.67
N ASN A 351 3.90 -29.74 24.34
CA ASN A 351 2.70 -30.03 23.55
C ASN A 351 2.80 -31.42 22.92
N HIS A 352 1.99 -32.36 23.40
CA HIS A 352 1.97 -33.75 22.91
C HIS A 352 0.95 -34.00 21.79
N GLU A 353 0.08 -33.03 21.48
CA GLU A 353 -1.04 -33.18 20.52
C GLU A 353 -0.77 -32.54 19.15
N ASP A 354 0.40 -31.94 18.93
CA ASP A 354 0.67 -31.26 17.67
C ASP A 354 0.86 -32.29 16.54
N ALA A 355 0.00 -32.21 15.52
CA ALA A 355 0.27 -32.79 14.21
C ALA A 355 1.63 -32.27 13.69
N ALA A 356 2.26 -33.00 12.76
CA ALA A 356 3.53 -32.63 12.14
C ALA A 356 3.42 -31.40 11.22
N GLU A 357 2.94 -30.27 11.76
CA GLU A 357 2.83 -28.98 11.09
C GLU A 357 4.23 -28.45 10.77
N THR A 358 4.37 -27.79 9.63
CA THR A 358 5.64 -27.18 9.23
C THR A 358 5.71 -25.69 9.51
N THR A 359 4.59 -25.08 9.92
CA THR A 359 4.50 -23.71 10.40
C THR A 359 3.81 -23.70 11.76
N LYS A 360 4.42 -23.06 12.76
CA LYS A 360 3.86 -22.94 14.11
C LYS A 360 3.61 -21.49 14.45
N ILE A 361 2.44 -21.19 15.03
CA ILE A 361 2.13 -19.88 15.60
C ILE A 361 2.51 -19.88 17.08
N LEU A 362 3.61 -19.23 17.42
CA LEU A 362 4.03 -19.00 18.79
C LEU A 362 3.30 -17.79 19.36
N ARG A 363 2.85 -17.89 20.62
CA ARG A 363 2.28 -16.77 21.37
C ARG A 363 3.39 -16.16 22.21
N LEU A 364 3.71 -14.89 21.97
CA LEU A 364 4.69 -14.12 22.73
C LEU A 364 3.95 -13.10 23.63
N PRO A 365 3.50 -13.48 24.85
CA PRO A 365 2.78 -12.58 25.77
C PRO A 365 3.72 -11.81 26.70
N ARG A 366 4.94 -12.32 26.94
CA ARG A 366 5.90 -11.71 27.87
C ARG A 366 6.98 -10.96 27.13
N GLN A 367 7.68 -10.11 27.87
CA GLN A 367 8.84 -9.36 27.37
C GLN A 367 9.96 -10.28 26.86
N LEU A 368 10.11 -11.47 27.44
CA LEU A 368 11.10 -12.47 27.05
C LEU A 368 10.47 -13.86 27.13
N GLU A 369 10.59 -14.64 26.06
CA GLU A 369 10.16 -16.04 26.00
C GLU A 369 11.24 -16.91 25.37
N THR A 370 11.28 -18.18 25.77
CA THR A 370 12.10 -19.20 25.13
C THR A 370 11.23 -20.38 24.72
N PHE A 371 11.20 -20.65 23.43
CA PHE A 371 10.50 -21.78 22.83
C PHE A 371 11.50 -22.87 22.46
N VAL A 372 11.19 -24.12 22.77
CA VAL A 372 12.07 -25.27 22.47
C VAL A 372 11.37 -26.18 21.47
N LEU A 373 11.92 -26.28 20.28
CA LEU A 373 11.49 -27.21 19.25
C LEU A 373 12.31 -28.51 19.35
N GLN A 374 11.62 -29.63 19.48
CA GLN A 374 12.22 -30.95 19.64
C GLN A 374 12.27 -31.71 18.31
N ASP A 375 12.98 -32.84 18.30
CA ASP A 375 13.07 -33.77 17.18
C ASP A 375 13.73 -33.18 15.91
N VAL A 376 14.46 -32.05 16.04
CA VAL A 376 15.13 -31.35 14.94
C VAL A 376 16.40 -32.13 14.53
N PRO A 377 16.46 -32.74 13.33
CA PRO A 377 17.49 -33.73 12.99
C PRO A 377 18.86 -33.14 12.63
N GLU A 378 18.89 -31.90 12.14
CA GLU A 378 20.09 -31.19 11.72
C GLU A 378 19.97 -29.71 12.05
N ARG A 379 21.08 -28.96 11.99
CA ARG A 379 21.05 -27.52 12.25
C ARG A 379 20.13 -26.82 11.24
N PRO A 380 18.99 -26.25 11.67
CA PRO A 380 18.02 -25.69 10.75
C PRO A 380 18.36 -24.24 10.40
N VAL A 381 17.77 -23.75 9.31
CA VAL A 381 17.63 -22.31 9.04
C VAL A 381 16.24 -21.86 9.51
N LEU A 382 16.18 -20.79 10.30
CA LEU A 382 14.92 -20.27 10.83
C LEU A 382 14.21 -19.42 9.78
N SER A 383 12.96 -19.74 9.47
CA SER A 383 12.02 -18.89 8.74
C SER A 383 11.12 -18.20 9.78
N PHE A 384 11.49 -16.99 10.18
CA PHE A 384 10.87 -16.25 11.30
C PHE A 384 9.81 -15.27 10.79
N LEU A 385 8.74 -15.05 11.56
CA LEU A 385 7.64 -14.12 11.24
C LEU A 385 7.01 -14.37 9.85
N ARG A 386 6.81 -15.66 9.50
CA ARG A 386 6.22 -16.08 8.22
C ARG A 386 4.94 -15.31 7.91
N ASN A 387 4.75 -14.99 6.63
CA ASN A 387 3.60 -14.20 6.16
C ASN A 387 3.41 -12.85 6.90
N PHE A 388 4.47 -12.32 7.52
CA PHE A 388 4.42 -11.13 8.39
C PHE A 388 3.32 -11.25 9.45
N SER A 389 3.40 -12.27 10.32
CA SER A 389 2.31 -12.62 11.24
C SER A 389 1.95 -11.53 12.27
N ALA A 390 2.80 -10.51 12.44
CA ALA A 390 2.52 -9.34 13.26
C ALA A 390 3.25 -8.09 12.71
N PRO A 391 2.70 -6.88 12.89
CA PRO A 391 3.30 -5.62 12.42
C PRO A 391 4.43 -5.14 13.35
N VAL A 392 5.57 -5.84 13.29
CA VAL A 392 6.74 -5.61 14.16
C VAL A 392 8.02 -5.45 13.36
N LYS A 393 9.03 -4.81 13.97
CA LYS A 393 10.41 -4.85 13.48
C LYS A 393 11.12 -6.07 14.07
N VAL A 394 11.99 -6.70 13.28
CA VAL A 394 12.73 -7.89 13.70
C VAL A 394 14.22 -7.60 13.66
N GLY A 395 14.86 -7.65 14.82
CA GLY A 395 16.29 -7.78 15.03
C GLY A 395 16.67 -9.26 15.05
N LEU A 396 17.22 -9.74 13.95
CA LEU A 396 17.75 -11.10 13.83
C LEU A 396 19.02 -11.03 12.96
N ASP A 397 20.18 -11.20 13.59
CA ASP A 397 21.45 -11.19 12.86
C ASP A 397 21.58 -12.45 12.02
N ARG A 398 21.80 -12.26 10.71
CA ARG A 398 21.94 -13.33 9.73
C ARG A 398 23.18 -13.11 8.87
N PRO A 399 23.97 -14.17 8.64
CA PRO A 399 25.03 -14.12 7.65
C PRO A 399 24.44 -13.99 6.25
N ASP A 400 25.21 -13.40 5.33
CA ASP A 400 24.76 -13.10 3.97
C ASP A 400 24.36 -14.37 3.21
N GLU A 401 25.06 -15.47 3.46
CA GLU A 401 24.79 -16.78 2.85
C GLU A 401 23.45 -17.36 3.29
N GLU A 402 23.02 -17.10 4.53
CA GLU A 402 21.72 -17.54 5.03
C GLU A 402 20.58 -16.72 4.42
N LEU A 403 20.76 -15.40 4.28
CA LEU A 403 19.80 -14.54 3.57
C LEU A 403 19.68 -14.93 2.09
N ALA A 404 20.81 -15.17 1.42
CA ALA A 404 20.83 -15.65 0.04
C ALA A 404 20.20 -17.04 -0.11
N PHE A 405 20.40 -17.93 0.88
CA PHE A 405 19.74 -19.23 0.94
C PHE A 405 18.22 -19.07 1.04
N LEU A 406 17.72 -18.27 1.97
CA LEU A 406 16.28 -18.01 2.15
C LEU A 406 15.65 -17.36 0.92
N MET A 407 16.28 -16.34 0.35
CA MET A 407 15.86 -15.69 -0.90
C MET A 407 15.67 -16.69 -2.05
N ALA A 408 16.47 -17.75 -2.06
CA ALA A 408 16.42 -18.77 -3.09
C ALA A 408 15.51 -19.97 -2.75
N ARG A 409 15.22 -20.22 -1.48
CA ARG A 409 14.72 -21.53 -1.01
C ARG A 409 13.60 -21.51 0.01
N ASP A 410 13.31 -20.40 0.69
CA ASP A 410 12.26 -20.39 1.70
C ASP A 410 10.90 -20.74 1.06
N PRO A 411 10.17 -21.76 1.57
CA PRO A 411 8.83 -22.08 1.10
C PRO A 411 7.80 -20.98 1.41
N ASP A 412 8.03 -20.14 2.43
CA ASP A 412 7.19 -18.97 2.69
C ASP A 412 7.59 -17.85 1.72
N ALA A 413 6.72 -17.56 0.75
CA ALA A 413 7.00 -16.58 -0.30
C ALA A 413 7.26 -15.17 0.25
N PHE A 414 6.61 -14.79 1.35
CA PHE A 414 6.88 -13.51 2.01
C PHE A 414 8.31 -13.47 2.56
N ASN A 415 8.74 -14.48 3.33
CA ASN A 415 10.10 -14.55 3.87
C ASN A 415 11.16 -14.74 2.78
N ARG A 416 10.83 -15.42 1.69
CA ARG A 416 11.68 -15.50 0.49
C ARG A 416 11.94 -14.09 -0.06
N TRP A 417 10.90 -13.27 -0.21
CA TRP A 417 11.05 -11.87 -0.61
C TRP A 417 11.80 -11.05 0.44
N ASP A 418 11.42 -11.17 1.71
CA ASP A 418 11.98 -10.38 2.81
C ASP A 418 13.48 -10.62 3.00
N ALA A 419 13.93 -11.88 2.94
CA ALA A 419 15.35 -12.21 3.00
C ALA A 419 16.15 -11.56 1.87
N GLY A 420 15.57 -11.51 0.66
CA GLY A 420 16.12 -10.75 -0.46
C GLY A 420 16.25 -9.27 -0.12
N GLN A 421 15.17 -8.64 0.35
CA GLN A 421 15.17 -7.21 0.70
C GLN A 421 16.16 -6.88 1.83
N GLN A 422 16.30 -7.74 2.84
CA GLN A 422 17.26 -7.59 3.92
C GLN A 422 18.71 -7.66 3.41
N LEU A 423 19.02 -8.63 2.53
CA LEU A 423 20.35 -8.74 1.91
C LEU A 423 20.68 -7.48 1.09
N VAL A 424 19.74 -7.03 0.26
CA VAL A 424 19.92 -5.81 -0.54
C VAL A 424 20.11 -4.59 0.36
N LEU A 425 19.27 -4.43 1.37
CA LEU A 425 19.34 -3.30 2.31
C LEU A 425 20.69 -3.27 3.03
N LYS A 426 21.16 -4.42 3.54
CA LYS A 426 22.47 -4.55 4.21
C LYS A 426 23.60 -4.04 3.32
N TYR A 427 23.62 -4.47 2.05
CA TYR A 427 24.63 -4.01 1.09
C TYR A 427 24.47 -2.53 0.72
N LEU A 428 23.26 -2.04 0.49
CA LEU A 428 23.04 -0.62 0.20
C LEU A 428 23.54 0.26 1.35
N LEU A 429 23.17 -0.05 2.60
CA LEU A 429 23.61 0.71 3.78
C LEU A 429 25.12 0.68 3.97
N GLN A 430 25.76 -0.48 3.79
CA GLN A 430 27.22 -0.61 3.86
C GLN A 430 27.89 0.28 2.80
N GLN A 431 27.41 0.24 1.56
CA GLN A 431 27.99 1.01 0.45
C GLN A 431 27.70 2.52 0.57
N ILE A 432 26.55 2.92 1.12
CA ILE A 432 26.26 4.31 1.49
C ILE A 432 27.25 4.79 2.55
N SER A 433 27.49 4.00 3.60
CA SER A 433 28.46 4.34 4.64
C SER A 433 29.87 4.51 4.07
N LEU A 434 30.31 3.61 3.18
CA LEU A 434 31.62 3.73 2.51
C LEU A 434 31.69 4.98 1.63
N SER A 435 30.64 5.25 0.84
CA SER A 435 30.57 6.44 -0.01
C SER A 435 30.65 7.73 0.80
N ARG A 436 29.99 7.80 1.96
CA ARG A 436 30.07 8.97 2.87
C ARG A 436 31.48 9.18 3.45
N GLN A 437 32.29 8.13 3.54
CA GLN A 437 33.69 8.20 3.95
C GLN A 437 34.64 8.55 2.78
N GLY A 438 34.11 8.88 1.59
CA GLY A 438 34.92 9.15 0.40
C GLY A 438 35.55 7.89 -0.21
N LYS A 439 35.13 6.69 0.21
CA LYS A 439 35.60 5.42 -0.36
C LYS A 439 34.74 5.04 -1.56
N THR A 440 35.33 4.33 -2.52
CA THR A 440 34.62 3.82 -3.69
C THR A 440 33.62 2.74 -3.28
N ALA A 441 32.35 2.98 -3.54
CA ALA A 441 31.30 1.98 -3.38
C ALA A 441 31.42 0.88 -4.44
N THR A 442 31.20 -0.38 -4.05
CA THR A 442 31.23 -1.57 -4.90
C THR A 442 29.98 -2.41 -4.72
N VAL A 443 29.69 -3.29 -5.68
CA VAL A 443 28.54 -4.21 -5.59
C VAL A 443 29.07 -5.63 -5.37
N PRO A 444 28.69 -6.33 -4.29
CA PRO A 444 29.17 -7.68 -4.01
C PRO A 444 28.73 -8.73 -5.06
N ASP A 445 29.57 -9.73 -5.33
CA ASP A 445 29.26 -10.81 -6.28
C ASP A 445 28.08 -11.70 -5.80
N LEU A 446 27.94 -11.89 -4.48
CA LEU A 446 26.83 -12.64 -3.90
C LEU A 446 25.49 -11.97 -4.21
N PHE A 447 25.44 -10.63 -4.23
CA PHE A 447 24.25 -9.89 -4.64
C PHE A 447 23.88 -10.18 -6.10
N ILE A 448 24.84 -10.06 -7.03
CA ILE A 448 24.58 -10.29 -8.45
C ILE A 448 24.16 -11.74 -8.72
N SER A 449 24.84 -12.71 -8.12
CA SER A 449 24.50 -14.13 -8.28
C SER A 449 23.14 -14.50 -7.68
N SER A 450 22.75 -13.88 -6.56
CA SER A 450 21.42 -14.06 -5.96
C SER A 450 20.31 -13.45 -6.84
N PHE A 451 20.53 -12.25 -7.38
CA PHE A 451 19.61 -11.62 -8.33
C PHE A 451 19.46 -12.43 -9.62
N ARG A 452 20.57 -12.92 -10.18
CA ARG A 452 20.56 -13.80 -11.36
C ARG A 452 19.70 -15.03 -11.11
N ARG A 453 19.83 -15.64 -9.92
CA ARG A 453 19.08 -16.84 -9.56
C ARG A 453 17.58 -16.60 -9.48
N VAL A 454 17.15 -15.46 -8.94
CA VAL A 454 15.72 -15.07 -8.91
C VAL A 454 15.24 -14.74 -10.31
N LEU A 455 16.00 -13.97 -11.10
CA LEU A 455 15.66 -13.61 -12.48
C LEU A 455 15.42 -14.83 -13.38
N LEU A 456 16.17 -15.91 -13.15
CA LEU A 456 16.11 -17.14 -13.94
C LEU A 456 15.20 -18.24 -13.33
N ASP A 457 14.44 -17.96 -12.28
CA ASP A 457 13.52 -18.93 -11.68
C ASP A 457 12.20 -19.05 -12.47
N GLU A 458 12.22 -19.84 -13.54
CA GLU A 458 11.07 -20.02 -14.44
C GLU A 458 9.84 -20.68 -13.79
N LYS A 459 9.97 -21.23 -12.58
CA LYS A 459 8.86 -21.88 -11.87
C LYS A 459 8.09 -20.93 -10.98
N ALA A 460 8.67 -19.79 -10.61
CA ALA A 460 8.04 -18.82 -9.74
C ALA A 460 6.98 -17.99 -10.49
N ASP A 461 6.01 -17.49 -9.74
CA ASP A 461 5.04 -16.50 -10.23
C ASP A 461 5.78 -15.25 -10.75
N PRO A 462 5.60 -14.85 -12.04
CA PRO A 462 6.22 -13.65 -12.58
C PRO A 462 5.93 -12.37 -11.79
N ALA A 463 4.74 -12.24 -11.20
CA ALA A 463 4.41 -11.09 -10.35
C ALA A 463 5.26 -11.06 -9.07
N PHE A 464 5.48 -12.22 -8.46
CA PHE A 464 6.38 -12.38 -7.33
C PHE A 464 7.83 -12.05 -7.72
N LEU A 465 8.31 -12.56 -8.86
CA LEU A 465 9.66 -12.26 -9.35
C LEU A 465 9.86 -10.76 -9.57
N ALA A 466 8.87 -10.07 -10.15
CA ALA A 466 8.94 -8.63 -10.34
C ALA A 466 9.09 -7.87 -9.01
N LEU A 467 8.39 -8.30 -7.95
CA LEU A 467 8.54 -7.73 -6.60
C LEU A 467 9.89 -8.07 -5.96
N ALA A 468 10.37 -9.32 -6.09
CA ALA A 468 11.65 -9.76 -5.56
C ALA A 468 12.86 -9.11 -6.24
N LEU A 469 12.72 -8.74 -7.51
CA LEU A 469 13.75 -8.04 -8.27
C LEU A 469 13.72 -6.52 -8.05
N ASN A 470 12.75 -5.97 -7.32
CA ASN A 470 12.70 -4.53 -7.05
C ASN A 470 13.62 -4.15 -5.89
N LEU A 471 14.60 -3.28 -6.16
CA LEU A 471 15.42 -2.71 -5.09
C LEU A 471 14.55 -1.88 -4.13
N PRO A 472 14.85 -1.91 -2.82
CA PRO A 472 14.10 -1.16 -1.83
C PRO A 472 13.98 0.34 -2.15
N LEU A 473 12.89 0.94 -1.67
CA LEU A 473 12.59 2.36 -1.87
C LEU A 473 13.60 3.24 -1.11
N GLU A 474 13.93 4.39 -1.69
CA GLU A 474 14.87 5.35 -1.09
C GLU A 474 14.41 5.84 0.29
N SER A 475 13.10 6.08 0.43
CA SER A 475 12.48 6.45 1.71
C SER A 475 12.63 5.37 2.77
N TRP A 476 12.53 4.09 2.40
CA TRP A 476 12.70 2.98 3.35
C TRP A 476 14.17 2.77 3.71
N ILE A 477 15.10 2.87 2.75
CA ILE A 477 16.55 2.84 3.04
C ILE A 477 16.89 3.96 4.04
N GLY A 478 16.38 5.17 3.82
CA GLY A 478 16.57 6.30 4.74
C GLY A 478 16.04 6.02 6.14
N GLN A 479 14.91 5.32 6.27
CA GLN A 479 14.36 4.96 7.59
C GLN A 479 15.29 4.07 8.42
N GLN A 480 16.18 3.31 7.77
CA GLN A 480 17.17 2.45 8.44
C GLN A 480 18.45 3.21 8.82
N MET A 481 18.55 4.50 8.50
CA MET A 481 19.69 5.34 8.81
C MET A 481 19.39 6.25 10.00
N GLU A 482 20.36 6.46 10.88
CA GLU A 482 20.24 7.46 11.96
C GLU A 482 20.01 8.86 11.37
N THR A 483 20.86 9.26 10.43
CA THR A 483 20.73 10.48 9.63
C THR A 483 20.58 10.12 8.15
N VAL A 484 19.46 10.52 7.56
CA VAL A 484 19.11 10.29 6.15
C VAL A 484 19.99 11.13 5.25
N ASP A 485 20.58 10.50 4.25
CA ASP A 485 21.34 11.16 3.17
C ASP A 485 20.72 10.80 1.80
N PRO A 486 19.78 11.62 1.29
CA PRO A 486 19.07 11.32 0.05
C PRO A 486 19.98 11.21 -1.16
N LEU A 487 21.07 11.97 -1.20
CA LEU A 487 22.01 11.98 -2.32
C LEU A 487 22.85 10.70 -2.34
N ALA A 488 23.36 10.28 -1.18
CA ALA A 488 24.12 9.04 -1.07
C ALA A 488 23.23 7.81 -1.34
N ILE A 489 22.00 7.80 -0.83
CA ILE A 489 21.00 6.76 -1.12
C ILE A 489 20.78 6.64 -2.62
N PHE A 490 20.45 7.76 -3.29
CA PHE A 490 20.22 7.78 -4.73
C PHE A 490 21.45 7.28 -5.51
N ALA A 491 22.64 7.82 -5.21
CA ALA A 491 23.88 7.49 -5.93
C ALA A 491 24.22 5.99 -5.82
N VAL A 492 24.14 5.42 -4.63
CA VAL A 492 24.43 4.00 -4.39
C VAL A 492 23.35 3.11 -5.00
N ARG A 493 22.07 3.48 -4.89
CA ARG A 493 20.99 2.72 -5.53
C ARG A 493 21.16 2.68 -7.05
N GLN A 494 21.51 3.80 -7.69
CA GLN A 494 21.80 3.82 -9.13
C GLN A 494 23.05 3.01 -9.49
N LEU A 495 24.07 2.97 -8.63
CA LEU A 495 25.23 2.08 -8.82
C LEU A 495 24.81 0.61 -8.88
N PHE A 496 23.98 0.15 -7.94
CA PHE A 496 23.48 -1.23 -7.92
C PHE A 496 22.68 -1.55 -9.19
N ARG A 497 21.76 -0.66 -9.59
CA ARG A 497 20.98 -0.84 -10.82
C ARG A 497 21.87 -0.92 -12.08
N ARG A 498 22.89 -0.04 -12.20
CA ARG A 498 23.86 -0.07 -13.31
C ARG A 498 24.65 -1.38 -13.35
N GLN A 499 25.05 -1.90 -12.19
CA GLN A 499 25.80 -3.16 -12.12
C GLN A 499 24.93 -4.37 -12.48
N LEU A 500 23.68 -4.41 -12.04
CA LEU A 500 22.72 -5.42 -12.49
C LEU A 500 22.56 -5.38 -14.02
N ARG A 501 22.34 -4.20 -14.60
CA ARG A 501 22.26 -4.02 -16.06
C ARG A 501 23.51 -4.54 -16.77
N ARG A 502 24.71 -4.20 -16.29
CA ARG A 502 25.97 -4.60 -16.93
C ARG A 502 26.23 -6.10 -16.83
N GLN A 503 26.02 -6.70 -15.65
CA GLN A 503 26.39 -8.09 -15.40
C GLN A 503 25.31 -9.12 -15.75
N LEU A 504 24.04 -8.68 -15.86
CA LEU A 504 22.89 -9.53 -16.20
C LEU A 504 22.24 -9.10 -17.51
N ARG A 505 22.97 -8.39 -18.37
CA ARG A 505 22.42 -7.76 -19.59
C ARG A 505 21.66 -8.77 -20.45
N ASP A 506 22.31 -9.89 -20.74
CA ASP A 506 21.79 -10.90 -21.66
C ASP A 506 20.61 -11.64 -21.03
N GLU A 507 20.68 -11.97 -19.74
CA GLU A 507 19.57 -12.57 -19.00
C GLU A 507 18.36 -11.62 -18.90
N LEU A 508 18.58 -10.33 -18.64
CA LEU A 508 17.53 -9.31 -18.61
C LEU A 508 16.85 -9.18 -19.97
N LEU A 509 17.61 -9.15 -21.07
CA LEU A 509 17.07 -9.14 -22.42
C LEU A 509 16.27 -10.41 -22.73
N ALA A 510 16.80 -11.57 -22.37
CA ALA A 510 16.12 -12.85 -22.59
C ALA A 510 14.77 -12.91 -21.86
N VAL A 511 14.72 -12.50 -20.60
CA VAL A 511 13.48 -12.45 -19.81
C VAL A 511 12.53 -11.39 -20.37
N TYR A 512 13.02 -10.21 -20.72
CA TYR A 512 12.24 -9.15 -21.37
C TYR A 512 11.52 -9.66 -22.63
N HIS A 513 12.25 -10.31 -23.54
CA HIS A 513 11.68 -10.82 -24.78
C HIS A 513 10.71 -11.99 -24.55
N ARG A 514 11.02 -12.89 -23.62
CA ARG A 514 10.17 -14.04 -23.27
C ARG A 514 8.80 -13.62 -22.73
N HIS A 515 8.77 -12.54 -21.94
CA HIS A 515 7.54 -11.99 -21.37
C HIS A 515 6.92 -10.88 -22.23
N GLY A 516 7.39 -10.71 -23.48
CA GLY A 516 6.73 -9.89 -24.49
C GLY A 516 5.28 -10.31 -24.76
N SER A 517 4.48 -9.36 -25.27
CA SER A 517 3.06 -9.58 -25.53
C SER A 517 2.84 -10.77 -26.47
N GLN A 518 1.89 -11.64 -26.12
CA GLN A 518 1.52 -12.83 -26.89
C GLN A 518 0.21 -12.67 -27.67
N GLY A 519 -0.42 -11.49 -27.60
CA GLY A 519 -1.72 -11.21 -28.22
C GLY A 519 -2.28 -9.85 -27.76
N PRO A 520 -3.53 -9.53 -28.11
CA PRO A 520 -4.16 -8.27 -27.67
C PRO A 520 -4.24 -8.19 -26.15
N TYR A 521 -4.08 -6.98 -25.60
CA TYR A 521 -4.18 -6.75 -24.16
C TYR A 521 -5.49 -7.28 -23.57
N ARG A 522 -5.34 -7.98 -22.44
CA ARG A 522 -6.43 -8.34 -21.52
C ARG A 522 -5.92 -8.22 -20.10
N TYR A 523 -6.73 -7.65 -19.22
CA TYR A 523 -6.44 -7.64 -17.80
C TYR A 523 -6.72 -9.03 -17.21
N SER A 524 -5.69 -9.61 -16.59
CA SER A 524 -5.75 -10.79 -15.72
C SER A 524 -4.51 -10.79 -14.84
N ALA A 525 -4.58 -11.37 -13.64
CA ALA A 525 -3.45 -11.42 -12.71
C ALA A 525 -2.19 -12.07 -13.33
N VAL A 526 -2.36 -13.13 -14.13
CA VAL A 526 -1.26 -13.83 -14.80
C VAL A 526 -0.56 -12.93 -15.82
N GLU A 527 -1.32 -12.28 -16.71
CA GLU A 527 -0.73 -11.41 -17.74
C GLU A 527 -0.16 -10.12 -17.14
N ALA A 528 -0.78 -9.58 -16.08
CA ALA A 528 -0.24 -8.45 -15.31
C ALA A 528 1.10 -8.81 -14.64
N GLY A 529 1.24 -10.03 -14.11
CA GLY A 529 2.50 -10.53 -13.58
C GLY A 529 3.61 -10.62 -14.64
N ARG A 530 3.28 -11.12 -15.84
CA ARG A 530 4.23 -11.19 -16.96
C ARG A 530 4.68 -9.80 -17.41
N ARG A 531 3.75 -8.85 -17.57
CA ARG A 531 4.09 -7.45 -17.89
C ARG A 531 4.92 -6.81 -16.79
N SER A 532 4.61 -7.06 -15.52
CA SER A 532 5.42 -6.55 -14.39
C SER A 532 6.87 -7.05 -14.45
N LEU A 533 7.09 -8.33 -14.73
CA LEU A 533 8.44 -8.90 -14.88
C LEU A 533 9.17 -8.34 -16.12
N LYS A 534 8.49 -8.25 -17.26
CA LYS A 534 9.02 -7.60 -18.47
C LYS A 534 9.45 -6.15 -18.19
N ASN A 535 8.59 -5.39 -17.52
CA ASN A 535 8.79 -3.95 -17.29
C ASN A 535 9.88 -3.67 -16.25
N ILE A 536 10.06 -4.53 -15.23
CA ILE A 536 11.22 -4.39 -14.33
C ILE A 536 12.53 -4.69 -15.07
N CYS A 537 12.55 -5.65 -16.00
CA CYS A 537 13.72 -5.88 -16.86
C CYS A 537 14.04 -4.65 -17.72
N LEU A 538 13.04 -4.05 -18.37
CA LEU A 538 13.21 -2.80 -19.12
C LEU A 538 13.78 -1.67 -18.24
N ALA A 539 13.23 -1.51 -17.03
CA ALA A 539 13.67 -0.49 -16.09
C ALA A 539 15.13 -0.67 -15.62
N TYR A 540 15.69 -1.88 -15.66
CA TYR A 540 17.12 -2.12 -15.46
C TYR A 540 17.93 -1.88 -16.73
N LEU A 541 17.45 -2.35 -17.88
CA LEU A 541 18.12 -2.18 -19.18
C LEU A 541 18.36 -0.71 -19.52
N LEU A 542 17.42 0.18 -19.18
CA LEU A 542 17.49 1.60 -19.52
C LEU A 542 18.18 2.49 -18.47
N VAL A 543 18.80 1.93 -17.44
CA VAL A 543 19.53 2.75 -16.46
C VAL A 543 20.76 3.37 -17.14
N PRO A 544 20.94 4.70 -17.12
CA PRO A 544 22.08 5.34 -17.76
C PRO A 544 23.38 5.11 -16.98
N GLU A 545 24.51 5.39 -17.64
CA GLU A 545 25.83 5.45 -17.02
C GLU A 545 25.98 6.65 -16.07
N ALA A 546 27.06 6.68 -15.30
CA ALA A 546 27.30 7.75 -14.32
C ALA A 546 27.47 9.14 -14.97
N ASP A 547 27.91 9.19 -16.23
CA ASP A 547 28.00 10.42 -17.03
C ASP A 547 26.67 10.78 -17.73
N GLY A 548 25.62 9.99 -17.51
CA GLY A 548 24.30 10.17 -18.12
C GLY A 548 24.16 9.51 -19.49
N SER A 549 25.19 8.85 -20.03
CA SER A 549 25.10 8.19 -21.34
C SER A 549 24.34 6.84 -21.29
N LEU A 550 23.63 6.50 -22.35
CA LEU A 550 23.03 5.18 -22.56
C LEU A 550 23.33 4.71 -23.99
N ALA A 551 23.62 3.42 -24.15
CA ALA A 551 23.81 2.84 -25.47
C ALA A 551 22.53 3.01 -26.32
N ALA A 552 22.68 3.51 -27.55
CA ALA A 552 21.55 3.82 -28.43
C ALA A 552 20.61 2.63 -28.65
N GLU A 553 21.17 1.41 -28.74
CA GLU A 553 20.41 0.16 -28.85
C GLU A 553 19.47 -0.11 -27.67
N LEU A 554 19.87 0.27 -26.44
CA LEU A 554 19.06 0.10 -25.24
C LEU A 554 17.95 1.15 -25.17
N LEU A 555 18.26 2.39 -25.56
CA LEU A 555 17.26 3.46 -25.67
C LEU A 555 16.18 3.07 -26.70
N GLU A 556 16.58 2.49 -27.82
CA GLU A 556 15.68 2.05 -28.88
C GLU A 556 14.73 0.94 -28.43
N ILE A 557 15.15 0.05 -27.53
CA ILE A 557 14.25 -0.95 -26.92
C ILE A 557 13.10 -0.26 -26.16
N GLY A 558 13.39 0.80 -25.41
CA GLY A 558 12.36 1.58 -24.71
C GLY A 558 11.41 2.29 -25.66
N ARG A 559 11.92 2.93 -26.72
CA ARG A 559 11.10 3.58 -27.75
C ARG A 559 10.21 2.56 -28.47
N ASN A 560 10.77 1.43 -28.89
CA ASN A 560 10.02 0.35 -29.53
C ASN A 560 8.90 -0.20 -28.63
N GLN A 561 9.12 -0.32 -27.32
CA GLN A 561 8.02 -0.69 -26.43
C GLN A 561 6.97 0.41 -26.37
N TYR A 562 7.35 1.68 -26.24
CA TYR A 562 6.41 2.79 -26.20
C TYR A 562 5.53 2.83 -27.46
N ASP A 563 6.13 2.74 -28.64
CA ASP A 563 5.44 2.82 -29.93
C ASP A 563 4.62 1.56 -30.26
N GLY A 564 5.10 0.38 -29.82
CA GLY A 564 4.49 -0.91 -30.13
C GLY A 564 3.48 -1.42 -29.09
N SER A 565 3.24 -0.70 -28.00
CA SER A 565 2.33 -1.13 -26.93
C SER A 565 0.87 -0.84 -27.28
N ASP A 566 -0.01 -1.80 -26.99
CA ASP A 566 -1.47 -1.70 -27.14
C ASP A 566 -2.20 -1.41 -25.81
N ASN A 567 -1.45 -1.08 -24.76
CA ASN A 567 -1.96 -0.88 -23.42
C ASN A 567 -1.14 0.13 -22.61
N MET A 568 -1.81 0.80 -21.66
CA MET A 568 -1.22 1.85 -20.85
C MET A 568 -0.15 1.34 -19.88
N THR A 569 -0.19 0.06 -19.45
CA THR A 569 0.85 -0.51 -18.56
C THR A 569 2.23 -0.47 -19.22
N ASP A 570 2.35 -1.05 -20.41
CA ASP A 570 3.63 -1.13 -21.11
C ASP A 570 4.05 0.24 -21.67
N THR A 571 3.10 1.06 -22.14
CA THR A 571 3.36 2.44 -22.57
C THR A 571 3.94 3.29 -21.43
N MET A 572 3.34 3.25 -20.24
CA MET A 572 3.83 4.03 -19.09
C MET A 572 5.16 3.52 -18.57
N ALA A 573 5.37 2.19 -18.54
CA ALA A 573 6.63 1.61 -18.13
C ALA A 573 7.77 2.04 -19.06
N ALA A 574 7.55 2.01 -20.38
CA ALA A 574 8.51 2.45 -21.37
C ALA A 574 8.78 3.95 -21.27
N LEU A 575 7.73 4.77 -21.19
CA LEU A 575 7.86 6.22 -21.04
C LEU A 575 8.65 6.58 -19.77
N ALA A 576 8.36 5.93 -18.64
CA ALA A 576 9.06 6.18 -17.39
C ALA A 576 10.54 5.79 -17.45
N ALA A 577 10.85 4.67 -18.12
CA ALA A 577 12.22 4.23 -18.32
C ALA A 577 12.99 5.22 -19.22
N VAL A 578 12.41 5.65 -20.35
CA VAL A 578 13.05 6.59 -21.29
C VAL A 578 13.26 7.96 -20.66
N VAL A 579 12.26 8.51 -19.97
CA VAL A 579 12.36 9.84 -19.30
C VAL A 579 13.44 9.87 -18.22
N ASN A 580 13.76 8.74 -17.60
CA ASN A 580 14.86 8.64 -16.63
C ASN A 580 16.19 8.20 -17.24
N ALA A 581 16.22 7.89 -18.53
CA ALA A 581 17.40 7.44 -19.26
C ALA A 581 18.01 8.55 -20.11
N ASP A 582 17.18 9.27 -20.87
CA ASP A 582 17.62 10.31 -21.80
C ASP A 582 16.60 11.46 -21.83
N ARG A 583 17.10 12.70 -21.62
CA ARG A 583 16.24 13.87 -21.53
C ARG A 583 15.60 14.25 -22.87
N ALA A 584 16.34 14.14 -23.97
CA ALA A 584 15.85 14.57 -25.28
C ALA A 584 14.77 13.61 -25.80
N ALA A 585 15.06 12.31 -25.78
CA ALA A 585 14.09 11.28 -26.15
C ALA A 585 12.89 11.27 -25.19
N GLY A 586 13.13 11.46 -23.88
CA GLY A 586 12.06 11.60 -22.90
C GLY A 586 11.12 12.75 -23.19
N ASP A 587 11.65 13.92 -23.53
CA ASP A 587 10.85 15.12 -23.84
C ASP A 587 10.03 14.96 -25.13
N GLU A 588 10.60 14.30 -26.14
CA GLU A 588 9.89 13.93 -27.37
C GLU A 588 8.68 13.03 -27.07
N LEU A 589 8.89 11.93 -26.34
CA LEU A 589 7.81 11.00 -26.00
C LEU A 589 6.77 11.62 -25.07
N LEU A 590 7.18 12.46 -24.11
CA LEU A 590 6.27 13.20 -23.25
C LEU A 590 5.36 14.15 -24.03
N ALA A 591 5.91 14.85 -25.03
CA ALA A 591 5.13 15.74 -25.88
C ALA A 591 4.14 14.95 -26.76
N HIS A 592 4.58 13.84 -27.34
CA HIS A 592 3.72 12.93 -28.11
C HIS A 592 2.59 12.37 -27.25
N PHE A 593 2.91 11.83 -26.07
CA PHE A 593 1.94 11.29 -25.11
C PHE A 593 0.88 12.32 -24.72
N TYR A 594 1.30 13.54 -24.38
CA TYR A 594 0.36 14.61 -24.04
C TYR A 594 -0.51 15.02 -25.25
N GLY A 595 0.07 15.10 -26.46
CA GLY A 595 -0.67 15.39 -27.68
C GLY A 595 -1.84 14.42 -27.92
N GLN A 596 -1.59 13.13 -27.67
CA GLN A 596 -2.60 12.07 -27.75
C GLN A 596 -3.63 12.18 -26.61
N TRP A 597 -3.19 12.36 -25.37
CA TRP A 597 -4.02 12.14 -24.18
C TRP A 597 -4.53 13.40 -23.46
N ARG A 598 -4.21 14.61 -23.93
CA ARG A 598 -4.60 15.89 -23.29
C ARG A 598 -6.09 16.05 -22.95
N HIS A 599 -6.96 15.27 -23.59
CA HIS A 599 -8.41 15.29 -23.41
C HIS A 599 -8.90 14.34 -22.30
N ASP A 600 -8.03 13.44 -21.81
CA ASP A 600 -8.33 12.49 -20.73
C ASP A 600 -7.66 12.95 -19.42
N PRO A 601 -8.43 13.46 -18.44
CA PRO A 601 -7.85 14.02 -17.22
C PRO A 601 -7.03 13.02 -16.40
N LEU A 602 -7.43 11.75 -16.34
CA LEU A 602 -6.76 10.72 -15.52
C LEU A 602 -5.45 10.28 -16.17
N VAL A 603 -5.41 10.19 -17.50
CA VAL A 603 -4.16 9.90 -18.22
C VAL A 603 -3.17 11.07 -18.09
N VAL A 604 -3.66 12.31 -18.13
CA VAL A 604 -2.83 13.50 -17.89
C VAL A 604 -2.25 13.53 -16.46
N ASP A 605 -2.94 12.97 -15.46
CA ASP A 605 -2.37 12.82 -14.11
C ASP A 605 -1.14 11.90 -14.08
N LYS A 606 -1.15 10.83 -14.89
CA LYS A 606 0.02 9.94 -15.05
C LYS A 606 1.18 10.69 -15.69
N TRP A 607 0.89 11.52 -16.69
CA TRP A 607 1.88 12.36 -17.37
C TRP A 607 2.50 13.41 -16.44
N PHE A 608 1.71 14.04 -15.55
CA PHE A 608 2.25 14.93 -14.51
C PHE A 608 3.13 14.16 -13.52
N SER A 609 2.63 13.03 -13.02
CA SER A 609 3.31 12.22 -11.99
C SER A 609 4.67 11.75 -12.48
N LEU A 610 4.74 11.22 -13.71
CA LEU A 610 5.97 10.71 -14.30
C LEU A 610 7.05 11.79 -14.42
N GLN A 611 6.67 13.01 -14.82
CA GLN A 611 7.60 14.14 -14.89
C GLN A 611 8.03 14.62 -13.51
N ALA A 612 7.09 14.68 -12.55
CA ALA A 612 7.36 15.09 -11.18
C ALA A 612 8.33 14.14 -10.46
N THR A 613 8.30 12.85 -10.79
CA THR A 613 9.18 11.82 -10.23
C THR A 613 10.43 11.54 -11.06
N CYS A 614 10.69 12.30 -12.14
CA CYS A 614 11.91 12.17 -12.93
C CYS A 614 13.16 12.50 -12.08
N THR A 615 14.13 11.60 -12.04
CA THR A 615 15.33 11.76 -11.20
C THR A 615 16.48 12.49 -11.90
N LEU A 616 16.30 12.92 -13.16
CA LEU A 616 17.31 13.71 -13.86
C LEU A 616 17.38 15.14 -13.27
N PRO A 617 18.54 15.82 -13.35
CA PRO A 617 18.67 17.21 -12.89
C PRO A 617 17.65 18.15 -13.53
N GLY A 618 17.19 19.16 -12.77
CA GLY A 618 16.26 20.20 -13.26
C GLY A 618 14.76 19.89 -13.09
N THR A 619 14.39 18.79 -12.45
CA THR A 619 12.97 18.38 -12.30
C THR A 619 12.11 19.40 -11.57
N LEU A 620 12.59 20.06 -10.50
CA LEU A 620 11.80 21.09 -9.82
C LEU A 620 11.43 22.26 -10.74
N GLY A 621 12.33 22.67 -11.63
CA GLY A 621 12.06 23.70 -12.65
C GLY A 621 10.91 23.28 -13.55
N ARG A 622 10.95 22.05 -14.07
CA ARG A 622 9.86 21.46 -14.86
C ARG A 622 8.55 21.39 -14.08
N VAL A 623 8.57 20.98 -12.81
CA VAL A 623 7.37 20.93 -11.96
C VAL A 623 6.77 22.32 -11.78
N ARG A 624 7.58 23.37 -11.58
CA ARG A 624 7.12 24.77 -11.52
C ARG A 624 6.47 25.21 -12.83
N GLU A 625 7.03 24.85 -13.98
CA GLU A 625 6.43 25.12 -15.30
C GLU A 625 5.08 24.40 -15.46
N LEU A 626 5.04 23.11 -15.16
CA LEU A 626 3.83 22.29 -15.21
C LEU A 626 2.73 22.78 -14.27
N SER A 627 3.10 23.43 -13.16
CA SER A 627 2.12 24.01 -12.23
C SER A 627 1.38 25.23 -12.79
N ARG A 628 1.85 25.76 -13.92
CA ARG A 628 1.22 26.84 -14.70
C ARG A 628 0.55 26.32 -15.98
N HIS A 629 0.65 25.02 -16.25
CA HIS A 629 0.13 24.41 -17.45
C HIS A 629 -1.41 24.39 -17.43
N PRO A 630 -2.11 24.62 -18.57
CA PRO A 630 -3.58 24.72 -18.58
C PRO A 630 -4.33 23.49 -18.05
N ALA A 631 -3.71 22.31 -18.16
CA ALA A 631 -4.30 21.08 -17.64
C ALA A 631 -4.12 20.89 -16.12
N PHE A 632 -3.32 21.73 -15.45
CA PHE A 632 -3.15 21.69 -13.99
C PHE A 632 -4.14 22.66 -13.33
N VAL A 633 -5.04 22.12 -12.51
CA VAL A 633 -6.06 22.89 -11.80
C VAL A 633 -5.87 22.67 -10.30
N LEU A 634 -5.46 23.72 -9.59
CA LEU A 634 -5.16 23.66 -8.16
C LEU A 634 -6.35 23.20 -7.29
N LYS A 635 -7.58 23.51 -7.72
CA LYS A 635 -8.81 23.10 -7.01
C LYS A 635 -9.11 21.61 -7.13
N ASN A 636 -8.55 20.91 -8.11
CA ASN A 636 -8.78 19.49 -8.30
C ASN A 636 -7.74 18.68 -7.49
N PRO A 637 -8.17 17.86 -6.51
CA PRO A 637 -7.26 17.10 -5.66
C PRO A 637 -6.36 16.11 -6.42
N ASN A 638 -6.87 15.50 -7.49
CA ASN A 638 -6.10 14.55 -8.30
C ASN A 638 -4.92 15.25 -8.99
N LYS A 639 -5.14 16.45 -9.54
CA LYS A 639 -4.08 17.27 -10.16
C LYS A 639 -2.99 17.65 -9.16
N VAL A 640 -3.40 18.08 -7.96
CA VAL A 640 -2.48 18.44 -6.88
C VAL A 640 -1.61 17.25 -6.46
N ARG A 641 -2.21 16.07 -6.25
CA ARG A 641 -1.47 14.84 -5.93
C ARG A 641 -0.54 14.43 -7.07
N ALA A 642 -1.02 14.49 -8.31
CA ALA A 642 -0.29 14.07 -9.51
C ALA A 642 0.94 14.92 -9.82
N LEU A 643 0.96 16.20 -9.44
CA LEU A 643 2.12 17.07 -9.69
C LEU A 643 2.90 17.40 -8.42
N ILE A 644 2.23 18.05 -7.46
CA ILE A 644 2.87 18.58 -6.25
C ILE A 644 3.21 17.44 -5.29
N GLY A 645 2.23 16.59 -4.99
CA GLY A 645 2.41 15.44 -4.11
C GLY A 645 3.44 14.45 -4.64
N ALA A 646 3.36 14.14 -5.95
CA ALA A 646 4.28 13.24 -6.64
C ALA A 646 5.73 13.72 -6.56
N PHE A 647 6.00 15.01 -6.75
CA PHE A 647 7.35 15.55 -6.58
C PHE A 647 7.81 15.46 -5.12
N CYS A 648 7.02 15.98 -4.18
CA CYS A 648 7.46 16.15 -2.79
C CYS A 648 7.60 14.82 -2.04
N SER A 649 6.82 13.81 -2.39
CA SER A 649 6.88 12.48 -1.75
C SER A 649 7.68 11.46 -2.57
N GLY A 650 7.63 11.55 -3.90
CA GLY A 650 8.18 10.54 -4.81
C GLY A 650 9.57 10.86 -5.35
N ASN A 651 10.04 12.11 -5.30
CA ASN A 651 11.35 12.52 -5.83
C ASN A 651 12.30 12.93 -4.69
N GLN A 652 12.83 11.95 -3.96
CA GLN A 652 13.65 12.20 -2.76
C GLN A 652 14.90 13.03 -3.05
N VAL A 653 15.61 12.72 -4.15
CA VAL A 653 16.81 13.45 -4.60
C VAL A 653 16.50 14.91 -4.96
N GLY A 654 15.36 15.16 -5.62
CA GLY A 654 14.96 16.50 -6.04
C GLY A 654 14.32 17.34 -4.93
N PHE A 655 13.45 16.73 -4.10
CA PHE A 655 12.75 17.42 -3.02
C PHE A 655 13.71 17.82 -1.89
N HIS A 656 14.65 16.92 -1.53
CA HIS A 656 15.67 17.18 -0.53
C HIS A 656 16.97 17.73 -1.11
N ALA A 657 16.90 18.49 -2.21
CA ALA A 657 18.04 19.24 -2.71
C ALA A 657 18.61 20.17 -1.61
N ALA A 658 19.93 20.37 -1.62
CA ALA A 658 20.63 21.07 -0.54
C ALA A 658 20.28 22.57 -0.43
N ASP A 659 19.71 23.15 -1.49
CA ASP A 659 19.27 24.55 -1.54
C ASP A 659 17.95 24.80 -0.77
N GLY A 660 17.20 23.74 -0.42
CA GLY A 660 15.90 23.83 0.24
C GLY A 660 14.76 24.32 -0.64
N GLU A 661 14.96 24.46 -1.95
CA GLU A 661 13.93 24.99 -2.86
C GLU A 661 12.69 24.09 -2.94
N GLY A 662 12.86 22.77 -2.77
CA GLY A 662 11.77 21.81 -2.70
C GLY A 662 10.86 22.05 -1.49
N TYR A 663 11.44 22.42 -0.34
CA TYR A 663 10.68 22.69 0.89
C TYR A 663 9.86 23.97 0.76
N ALA A 664 10.48 25.05 0.26
CA ALA A 664 9.81 26.31 0.03
C ALA A 664 8.66 26.15 -0.99
N PHE A 665 8.89 25.39 -2.05
CA PHE A 665 7.88 25.06 -3.05
C PHE A 665 6.67 24.36 -2.42
N LEU A 666 6.88 23.34 -1.58
CA LEU A 666 5.79 22.64 -0.91
C LEU A 666 5.01 23.59 0.02
N ALA A 667 5.71 24.37 0.84
CA ALA A 667 5.08 25.31 1.76
C ALA A 667 4.25 26.38 1.03
N ASP A 668 4.69 26.88 -0.12
CA ASP A 668 3.89 27.80 -0.96
C ASP A 668 2.57 27.17 -1.39
N TYR A 669 2.58 25.90 -1.78
CA TYR A 669 1.36 25.20 -2.20
C TYR A 669 0.46 24.85 -1.03
N VAL A 670 1.01 24.48 0.12
CA VAL A 670 0.22 24.24 1.35
C VAL A 670 -0.50 25.51 1.76
N ILE A 671 0.20 26.65 1.84
CA ILE A 671 -0.38 27.94 2.23
C ILE A 671 -1.49 28.37 1.25
N ARG A 672 -1.30 28.14 -0.05
CA ARG A 672 -2.31 28.45 -1.07
C ARG A 672 -3.51 27.52 -1.04
N LEU A 673 -3.31 26.24 -0.72
CA LEU A 673 -4.35 25.23 -0.70
C LEU A 673 -5.18 25.27 0.57
N ASP A 674 -4.58 25.60 1.70
CA ASP A 674 -5.24 25.57 3.00
C ASP A 674 -6.62 26.25 3.03
N PRO A 675 -6.80 27.51 2.59
CA PRO A 675 -8.11 28.15 2.61
C PRO A 675 -9.13 27.54 1.62
N MET A 676 -8.69 26.71 0.68
CA MET A 676 -9.52 26.11 -0.36
C MET A 676 -9.87 24.65 -0.06
N ASN A 677 -8.91 23.91 0.48
CA ASN A 677 -8.99 22.47 0.75
C ASN A 677 -7.99 22.08 1.86
N PRO A 678 -8.32 22.35 3.13
CA PRO A 678 -7.48 22.07 4.30
C PRO A 678 -6.98 20.63 4.35
N GLN A 679 -7.85 19.67 4.04
CA GLN A 679 -7.54 18.24 4.10
C GLN A 679 -6.41 17.84 3.12
N ILE A 680 -6.43 18.37 1.90
CA ILE A 680 -5.35 18.10 0.94
C ILE A 680 -4.07 18.85 1.34
N ALA A 681 -4.18 20.08 1.84
CA ALA A 681 -3.04 20.85 2.33
C ALA A 681 -2.32 20.15 3.50
N ALA A 682 -3.06 19.63 4.48
CA ALA A 682 -2.52 18.91 5.62
C ALA A 682 -1.81 17.62 5.20
N ARG A 683 -2.41 16.83 4.29
CA ARG A 683 -1.78 15.62 3.75
C ARG A 683 -0.46 15.90 3.02
N LEU A 684 -0.39 17.01 2.29
CA LEU A 684 0.82 17.42 1.58
C LEU A 684 1.99 17.76 2.51
N LEU A 685 1.74 18.11 3.78
CA LEU A 685 2.81 18.40 4.75
C LEU A 685 3.64 17.19 5.14
N THR A 686 3.14 15.97 4.93
CA THR A 686 3.76 14.72 5.40
C THR A 686 5.28 14.66 5.22
N PRO A 687 5.88 15.04 4.06
CA PRO A 687 7.34 15.00 3.89
C PRO A 687 8.13 15.93 4.83
N LEU A 688 7.55 17.06 5.27
CA LEU A 688 8.21 18.00 6.19
C LEU A 688 8.17 17.53 7.64
N THR A 689 7.23 16.64 7.99
CA THR A 689 7.08 16.13 9.37
C THR A 689 8.27 15.29 9.85
N THR A 690 9.10 14.82 8.92
CA THR A 690 10.25 13.95 9.21
C THR A 690 11.59 14.67 9.32
N TRP A 691 11.57 16.01 9.48
CA TRP A 691 12.76 16.86 9.40
C TRP A 691 13.91 16.40 10.32
N ARG A 692 13.60 15.91 11.54
CA ARG A 692 14.58 15.43 12.55
C ARG A 692 15.50 14.33 12.05
N ARG A 693 15.13 13.63 10.99
CA ARG A 693 15.89 12.50 10.42
C ARG A 693 17.00 12.93 9.46
N TYR A 694 17.08 14.21 9.09
CA TYR A 694 18.05 14.69 8.09
C TYR A 694 19.22 15.43 8.75
N ASP A 695 20.22 15.83 7.96
CA ASP A 695 21.34 16.64 8.45
C ASP A 695 20.90 18.04 8.94
N GLN A 696 21.74 18.69 9.76
CA GLN A 696 21.42 19.97 10.40
C GLN A 696 21.02 21.07 9.42
N ALA A 697 21.62 21.12 8.22
CA ALA A 697 21.28 22.15 7.25
C ALA A 697 19.87 21.93 6.70
N ARG A 698 19.52 20.69 6.33
CA ARG A 698 18.16 20.34 5.90
C ARG A 698 17.13 20.50 7.01
N GLN A 699 17.47 20.16 8.25
CA GLN A 699 16.61 20.39 9.42
C GLN A 699 16.22 21.87 9.54
N ALA A 700 17.21 22.77 9.52
CA ALA A 700 16.97 24.20 9.63
C ALA A 700 16.06 24.73 8.51
N LEU A 701 16.26 24.25 7.27
CA LEU A 701 15.45 24.66 6.11
C LEU A 701 14.01 24.15 6.21
N MET A 702 13.77 22.89 6.61
CA MET A 702 12.42 22.37 6.78
C MET A 702 11.68 23.02 7.95
N CYS A 703 12.35 23.23 9.09
CA CYS A 703 11.77 23.91 10.25
C CYS A 703 11.35 25.34 9.91
N LYS A 704 12.20 26.08 9.19
CA LYS A 704 11.87 27.43 8.71
C LYS A 704 10.57 27.45 7.90
N GLU A 705 10.37 26.46 7.02
CA GLU A 705 9.15 26.41 6.21
C GLU A 705 7.91 25.98 7.03
N LEU A 706 8.07 25.09 8.02
CA LEU A 706 7.00 24.76 8.98
C LEU A 706 6.59 25.98 9.83
N GLU A 707 7.57 26.73 10.33
CA GLU A 707 7.34 27.98 11.05
C GLU A 707 6.64 29.02 10.17
N ARG A 708 7.05 29.13 8.89
CA ARG A 708 6.41 30.01 7.91
C ARG A 708 4.94 29.65 7.71
N ILE A 709 4.61 28.36 7.63
CA ILE A 709 3.23 27.88 7.50
C ILE A 709 2.41 28.24 8.74
N LEU A 710 2.94 28.00 9.94
CA LEU A 710 2.27 28.34 11.20
C LEU A 710 2.08 29.84 11.42
N ALA A 711 2.92 30.67 10.80
CA ALA A 711 2.80 32.13 10.86
C ALA A 711 1.71 32.71 9.94
N VAL A 712 1.02 31.88 9.15
CA VAL A 712 -0.08 32.33 8.28
C VAL A 712 -1.33 32.63 9.12
N ASP A 713 -1.89 33.82 8.93
CA ASP A 713 -3.16 34.21 9.56
C ASP A 713 -4.32 33.30 9.09
N ASN A 714 -5.19 32.89 10.03
CA ASN A 714 -6.35 32.04 9.77
C ASN A 714 -6.03 30.64 9.21
N LEU A 715 -4.89 30.05 9.60
CA LEU A 715 -4.54 28.67 9.27
C LEU A 715 -5.62 27.69 9.76
N SER A 716 -5.97 26.70 8.94
CA SER A 716 -6.97 25.68 9.30
C SER A 716 -6.54 24.80 10.49
N GLY A 717 -7.52 24.16 11.13
CA GLY A 717 -7.28 23.13 12.15
C GLY A 717 -6.44 21.96 11.59
N ASP A 718 -6.74 21.52 10.36
CA ASP A 718 -6.06 20.40 9.71
C ASP A 718 -4.54 20.66 9.59
N VAL A 719 -4.16 21.83 9.05
CA VAL A 719 -2.76 22.18 8.79
C VAL A 719 -2.03 22.60 10.06
N SER A 720 -2.68 23.37 10.94
CA SER A 720 -2.08 23.80 12.21
C SER A 720 -1.75 22.62 13.14
N GLU A 721 -2.61 21.59 13.20
CA GLU A 721 -2.35 20.39 13.99
C GLU A 721 -1.09 19.66 13.50
N VAL A 722 -0.99 19.39 12.19
CA VAL A 722 0.14 18.64 11.61
C VAL A 722 1.44 19.43 11.73
N ALA A 723 1.45 20.71 11.38
CA ALA A 723 2.65 21.54 11.45
C ALA A 723 3.09 21.79 12.91
N GLY A 724 2.14 22.05 13.81
CA GLY A 724 2.41 22.29 15.23
C GLY A 724 2.99 21.08 15.94
N LYS A 725 2.36 19.90 15.79
CA LYS A 725 2.90 18.64 16.34
C LYS A 725 4.26 18.28 15.76
N SER A 726 4.54 18.66 14.51
CA SER A 726 5.84 18.37 13.88
C SER A 726 7.00 19.20 14.44
N LEU A 727 6.74 20.41 14.93
CA LEU A 727 7.77 21.26 15.56
C LEU A 727 7.97 20.97 17.06
N ALA A 728 6.93 20.48 17.74
CA ALA A 728 6.99 20.06 19.15
C ALA A 728 7.87 18.82 19.34
#